data_AF-A0A956TXV6-F1
#
_entry.id   AF-A0A956TXV6-F1
#
_cell.length_a   1.000
_cell.length_b   1.000
_cell.length_c   1.000
_cell.angle_alpha   90.00
_cell.angle_beta   90.00
_cell.angle_gamma   90.00
#
_symmetry.space_group_name_H-M   'P 1'
#
loop_
_entity.id
_entity.type
_entity.pdbx_description
1 polymer ?
#
loop_
_entity_poly.entity_id
_entity_poly.type
_entity_poly.pdbx_seq_one_letter_code
_entity_poly.pdbx_strand_id
1 'polypeptide(L)'
;FFDVNDLAALRVEDPRVFEATHQYLLKWVESDRIHGLRIDHPDGLYDPSGYFEQLQADIYFRRANRRRDAREAEAVLKDKDRLPCYVVVEKILAHHEHLPAPWPVHGSTGYEFANLATGFLVAAGQQKAMTRVYHRFLGSDVDYAEGVFDCKKLIMDTSLASELSVLAHQLNHISEQRWDWRDYTLNTLRKALREVVACFPVYRTYVTPRHCSRQDADYVDWAVTTAKKRATAIDPAIYDFIRRVLLLAFEPGDDEAFRAEVSMFAQKFQQYTGPVMAKSFEDTFFYRYNRLVALNEVGGHPDHFGVSINAFHYRNSERLRWQPHSFLNLSTHDAKRSGDVRARLAVLSEIPLRWGKAVAHWATLTQRFKTHVDGVPFPDRNTEYLFYQTLIGLWPATASAQTELPDLSGLCSRLEAYMLKAAREAKVHTSWVNQNQAYEQALAQFIQQCLNTGVTNRFLEAVAEFARPVVACGYLNSVAQQMLLLTVPGVPDVYQGNEDWCFQLVDPDNRHPADFDRLRALQRQCADRSAIDPAWLASSEAMAQSPLKWFVTRQLMQLRQTYPDLFLQGAYEPVKVAGAKAGQVMAFIRHHEGAAVLVVVSRFHFERLGPLDDAAPLTMGSAAWGNTTLKLPKAFQGRTWQRLLGAGGDETKGTGEGMGESTVTIDKQIAVADCFDPTRGPWAVLTVLTV
;
A
#
# COMPACT_ATOMS: atom_id res chain seq x y z
N PHE A 1 -9.64 1.29 -21.26
CA PHE A 1 -8.79 1.13 -20.05
C PHE A 1 -9.65 0.44 -19.01
N PHE A 2 -9.22 -0.70 -18.48
CA PHE A 2 -10.11 -1.60 -17.73
C PHE A 2 -11.48 -1.78 -18.43
N ASP A 3 -12.57 -1.61 -17.69
CA ASP A 3 -13.98 -1.63 -18.12
C ASP A 3 -14.56 -0.22 -18.41
N VAL A 4 -13.70 0.80 -18.62
CA VAL A 4 -14.11 2.18 -18.92
C VAL A 4 -14.20 2.40 -20.43
N ASN A 5 -15.43 2.43 -20.95
CA ASN A 5 -15.73 2.60 -22.38
C ASN A 5 -15.27 3.94 -22.96
N ASP A 6 -15.22 5.00 -22.16
CA ASP A 6 -14.79 6.34 -22.58
C ASP A 6 -13.26 6.46 -22.79
N LEU A 7 -12.48 5.42 -22.46
CA LEU A 7 -11.01 5.41 -22.51
C LEU A 7 -10.47 4.37 -23.49
N ALA A 8 -10.41 4.75 -24.77
CA ALA A 8 -9.78 3.96 -25.82
C ALA A 8 -8.23 3.89 -25.66
N ALA A 9 -7.66 2.70 -25.81
CA ALA A 9 -6.21 2.50 -25.71
C ALA A 9 -5.48 3.02 -26.96
N LEU A 10 -4.31 3.63 -26.77
CA LEU A 10 -3.43 4.07 -27.85
C LEU A 10 -2.32 3.05 -28.11
N ARG A 11 -2.03 2.82 -29.39
CA ARG A 11 -0.96 1.93 -29.87
C ARG A 11 0.40 2.62 -29.80
N VAL A 12 0.87 2.92 -28.58
CA VAL A 12 2.12 3.67 -28.35
C VAL A 12 3.37 2.90 -28.80
N GLU A 13 3.25 1.59 -29.08
CA GLU A 13 4.31 0.79 -29.69
C GLU A 13 4.56 1.14 -31.17
N ASP A 14 3.64 1.88 -31.82
CA ASP A 14 3.89 2.53 -33.12
C ASP A 14 4.70 3.82 -32.90
N PRO A 15 5.93 3.96 -33.46
CA PRO A 15 6.76 5.14 -33.25
C PRO A 15 6.09 6.46 -33.65
N ARG A 16 5.13 6.44 -34.58
CA ARG A 16 4.38 7.63 -35.01
C ARG A 16 3.39 8.08 -33.93
N VAL A 17 2.79 7.13 -33.22
CA VAL A 17 1.88 7.40 -32.10
C VAL A 17 2.69 7.87 -30.89
N PHE A 18 3.85 7.26 -30.62
CA PHE A 18 4.78 7.72 -29.58
C PHE A 18 5.18 9.19 -29.80
N GLU A 19 5.74 9.54 -30.96
CA GLU A 19 6.20 10.92 -31.24
C GLU A 19 5.04 11.92 -31.16
N ALA A 20 3.87 11.60 -31.73
CA ALA A 20 2.70 12.48 -31.73
C ALA A 20 2.18 12.76 -30.30
N THR A 21 2.23 11.76 -29.41
CA THR A 21 1.76 11.87 -28.01
C THR A 21 2.81 12.45 -27.07
N HIS A 22 4.10 12.21 -27.30
CA HIS A 22 5.18 12.58 -26.37
C HIS A 22 5.89 13.89 -26.72
N GLN A 23 5.69 14.46 -27.91
CA GLN A 23 6.39 15.69 -28.36
C GLN A 23 6.39 16.87 -27.37
N TYR A 24 5.30 17.10 -26.62
CA TYR A 24 5.23 18.21 -25.66
C TYR A 24 5.92 17.87 -24.33
N LEU A 25 5.74 16.64 -23.85
CA LEU A 25 6.44 16.10 -22.68
C LEU A 25 7.96 16.16 -22.90
N LEU A 26 8.43 15.70 -24.07
CA LEU A 26 9.84 15.72 -24.44
C LEU A 26 10.38 17.16 -24.51
N LYS A 27 9.63 18.12 -25.08
CA LYS A 27 9.99 19.55 -25.06
C LYS A 27 10.09 20.13 -23.64
N TRP A 28 9.28 19.65 -22.69
CA TRP A 28 9.34 20.11 -21.29
C TRP A 28 10.52 19.51 -20.53
N VAL A 29 10.93 18.27 -20.82
CA VAL A 29 12.18 17.67 -20.30
C VAL A 29 13.41 18.32 -20.93
N GLU A 30 13.37 18.63 -22.23
CA GLU A 30 14.44 19.30 -22.99
C GLU A 30 14.69 20.74 -22.51
N SER A 31 13.64 21.43 -22.05
CA SER A 31 13.71 22.80 -21.52
C SER A 31 13.76 22.89 -19.99
N ASP A 32 14.08 21.78 -19.31
CA ASP A 32 14.20 21.65 -17.85
C ASP A 32 13.01 22.20 -17.05
N ARG A 33 11.81 22.17 -17.65
CA ARG A 33 10.55 22.52 -16.97
C ARG A 33 10.05 21.40 -16.06
N ILE A 34 10.42 20.16 -16.38
CA ILE A 34 10.17 18.96 -15.57
C ILE A 34 11.44 18.13 -15.50
N HIS A 35 11.74 17.60 -14.31
CA HIS A 35 12.98 16.88 -14.00
C HIS A 35 12.80 15.36 -13.91
N GLY A 36 11.54 14.90 -13.92
CA GLY A 36 11.19 13.50 -13.85
C GLY A 36 9.75 13.23 -14.27
N LEU A 37 9.42 11.94 -14.46
CA LEU A 37 8.16 11.46 -15.00
C LEU A 37 7.60 10.33 -14.12
N ARG A 38 6.29 10.37 -13.84
CA ARG A 38 5.51 9.25 -13.31
C ARG A 38 4.68 8.68 -14.46
N ILE A 39 4.96 7.44 -14.87
CA ILE A 39 4.25 6.79 -15.97
C ILE A 39 3.03 6.05 -15.41
N ASP A 40 1.86 6.42 -15.91
CA ASP A 40 0.56 5.82 -15.64
C ASP A 40 0.40 4.48 -16.35
N HIS A 41 -0.20 3.51 -15.67
CA HIS A 41 -0.63 2.21 -16.21
C HIS A 41 0.31 1.54 -17.26
N PRO A 42 1.63 1.40 -17.00
CA PRO A 42 2.57 0.72 -17.89
C PRO A 42 2.18 -0.73 -18.18
N ASP A 43 1.47 -1.38 -17.26
CA ASP A 43 0.98 -2.75 -17.44
C ASP A 43 -0.15 -2.87 -18.48
N GLY A 44 -0.69 -1.75 -18.96
CA GLY A 44 -1.57 -1.71 -20.15
C GLY A 44 -0.82 -1.65 -21.48
N LEU A 45 0.49 -1.39 -21.49
CA LEU A 45 1.27 -1.24 -22.73
C LEU A 45 1.54 -2.60 -23.40
N TYR A 46 1.67 -2.57 -24.73
CA TYR A 46 1.97 -3.75 -25.53
C TYR A 46 3.41 -4.25 -25.30
N ASP A 47 4.38 -3.34 -25.42
CA ASP A 47 5.79 -3.55 -25.06
C ASP A 47 6.27 -2.44 -24.11
N PRO A 48 6.16 -2.65 -22.78
CA PRO A 48 6.64 -1.67 -21.81
C PRO A 48 8.17 -1.46 -21.86
N SER A 49 8.97 -2.49 -22.17
CA SER A 49 10.43 -2.35 -22.21
C SER A 49 10.84 -1.44 -23.36
N GLY A 50 10.35 -1.73 -24.57
CA GLY A 50 10.56 -0.90 -25.74
C GLY A 50 10.09 0.55 -25.55
N TYR A 51 8.97 0.76 -24.85
CA TYR A 51 8.49 2.10 -24.48
C TYR A 51 9.49 2.87 -23.59
N PHE A 52 9.99 2.26 -22.50
CA PHE A 52 10.94 2.94 -21.60
C PHE A 52 12.32 3.14 -22.25
N GLU A 53 12.79 2.16 -23.02
CA GLU A 53 14.01 2.26 -23.83
C GLU A 53 13.93 3.43 -24.83
N GLN A 54 12.79 3.57 -25.52
CA GLN A 54 12.53 4.68 -26.44
C GLN A 54 12.46 6.02 -25.69
N LEU A 55 11.73 6.10 -24.58
CA LEU A 55 11.56 7.31 -23.78
C LEU A 55 12.91 7.88 -23.29
N GLN A 56 13.74 7.04 -22.67
CA GLN A 56 15.04 7.47 -22.16
C GLN A 56 16.01 7.83 -23.31
N ALA A 57 16.03 7.05 -24.40
CA ALA A 57 16.88 7.36 -25.56
C ALA A 57 16.47 8.69 -26.22
N ASP A 58 15.18 8.93 -26.45
CA ASP A 58 14.72 10.15 -27.11
C ASP A 58 14.96 11.40 -26.22
N ILE A 59 14.90 11.28 -24.89
CA ILE A 59 15.32 12.34 -23.97
C ILE A 59 16.83 12.61 -24.07
N TYR A 60 17.67 11.57 -24.07
CA TYR A 60 19.13 11.70 -24.20
C TYR A 60 19.52 12.46 -25.48
N PHE A 61 19.03 12.01 -26.64
CA PHE A 61 19.42 12.59 -27.92
C PHE A 61 18.88 14.02 -28.12
N ARG A 62 17.68 14.34 -27.58
CA ARG A 62 17.15 15.72 -27.59
C ARG A 62 17.99 16.65 -26.72
N ARG A 63 18.28 16.27 -25.45
CA ARG A 63 19.16 17.05 -24.56
C ARG A 63 20.58 17.23 -25.13
N ALA A 64 21.09 16.24 -25.85
CA ALA A 64 22.38 16.33 -26.54
C ALA A 64 22.34 17.10 -27.88
N ASN A 65 21.15 17.50 -28.36
CA ASN A 65 20.91 18.03 -29.71
C ASN A 65 21.57 17.21 -30.83
N ARG A 66 21.42 15.88 -30.76
CA ARG A 66 22.05 14.92 -31.69
C ARG A 66 21.01 13.99 -32.30
N ARG A 67 21.32 13.45 -33.48
CA ARG A 67 20.51 12.38 -34.08
C ARG A 67 20.71 11.09 -33.29
N ARG A 68 19.63 10.30 -33.15
CA ARG A 68 19.64 9.01 -32.47
C ARG A 68 20.58 8.03 -33.17
N ASP A 69 21.55 7.52 -32.41
CA ASP A 69 22.41 6.40 -32.78
C ASP A 69 22.08 5.17 -31.93
N ALA A 70 22.04 3.99 -32.54
CA ALA A 70 21.59 2.77 -31.86
C ALA A 70 22.60 2.25 -30.82
N ARG A 71 23.91 2.38 -31.07
CA ARG A 71 24.96 1.89 -30.16
C ARG A 71 25.11 2.82 -28.96
N GLU A 72 25.01 4.12 -29.19
CA GLU A 72 25.02 5.11 -28.13
C GLU A 72 23.75 5.02 -27.26
N ALA A 73 22.58 4.78 -27.85
CA ALA A 73 21.36 4.49 -27.09
C ALA A 73 21.54 3.29 -26.16
N GLU A 74 22.07 2.17 -26.69
CA GLU A 74 22.30 0.95 -25.91
C GLU A 74 23.32 1.17 -24.78
N ALA A 75 24.35 2.00 -24.99
CA ALA A 75 25.32 2.34 -23.96
C ALA A 75 24.69 3.15 -22.82
N VAL A 76 23.88 4.15 -23.13
CA VAL A 76 23.17 4.99 -22.14
C VAL A 76 22.17 4.16 -21.33
N LEU A 77 21.43 3.26 -21.97
CA LEU A 77 20.41 2.43 -21.31
C LEU A 77 20.99 1.36 -20.38
N LYS A 78 22.28 1.01 -20.53
CA LYS A 78 23.00 0.08 -19.63
C LYS A 78 23.48 0.74 -18.34
N ASP A 79 23.73 2.05 -18.33
CA ASP A 79 24.14 2.79 -17.14
C ASP A 79 22.91 3.26 -16.36
N LYS A 80 22.38 2.36 -15.51
CA LYS A 80 21.19 2.64 -14.70
C LYS A 80 21.37 3.78 -13.69
N ASP A 81 22.60 4.04 -13.27
CA ASP A 81 22.92 5.10 -12.31
C ASP A 81 22.99 6.48 -12.98
N ARG A 82 22.97 6.53 -14.33
CA ARG A 82 23.07 7.75 -15.14
C ARG A 82 22.00 7.84 -16.22
N LEU A 83 20.79 7.37 -15.90
CA LEU A 83 19.65 7.47 -16.80
C LEU A 83 19.31 8.94 -17.14
N PRO A 84 18.96 9.26 -18.40
CA PRO A 84 18.74 10.64 -18.88
C PRO A 84 17.65 11.43 -18.14
N CYS A 85 16.68 10.76 -17.55
CA CYS A 85 15.57 11.35 -16.80
C CYS A 85 15.15 10.44 -15.64
N TYR A 86 14.77 11.05 -14.51
CA TYR A 86 14.17 10.34 -13.39
C TYR A 86 12.78 9.82 -13.78
N VAL A 87 12.59 8.51 -13.81
CA VAL A 87 11.32 7.88 -14.23
C VAL A 87 10.87 6.87 -13.18
N VAL A 88 9.67 7.05 -12.65
CA VAL A 88 8.97 6.07 -11.80
C VAL A 88 7.70 5.59 -12.47
N VAL A 89 7.28 4.37 -12.13
CA VAL A 89 6.18 3.68 -12.83
C VAL A 89 5.07 3.26 -11.88
N GLU A 90 3.82 3.46 -12.27
CA GLU A 90 2.67 2.93 -11.54
C GLU A 90 2.53 1.43 -11.84
N LYS A 91 3.31 0.60 -11.12
CA LYS A 91 3.26 -0.85 -11.29
C LYS A 91 2.97 -1.50 -9.95
N ILE A 92 1.94 -2.33 -9.92
CA ILE A 92 1.56 -3.08 -8.72
C ILE A 92 2.37 -4.38 -8.70
N LEU A 93 3.26 -4.53 -7.72
CA LEU A 93 4.04 -5.75 -7.50
C LEU A 93 3.31 -6.70 -6.56
N ALA A 94 3.21 -7.98 -6.93
CA ALA A 94 2.87 -9.03 -5.97
C ALA A 94 3.99 -9.22 -4.93
N HIS A 95 3.68 -9.80 -3.77
CA HIS A 95 4.63 -9.96 -2.65
C HIS A 95 5.99 -10.61 -3.01
N HIS A 96 6.01 -11.46 -4.03
CA HIS A 96 7.18 -12.22 -4.48
C HIS A 96 7.70 -11.74 -5.85
N GLU A 97 7.19 -10.62 -6.35
CA GLU A 97 7.51 -10.05 -7.66
C GLU A 97 8.55 -8.94 -7.52
N HIS A 98 9.51 -8.91 -8.44
CA HIS A 98 10.43 -7.79 -8.62
C HIS A 98 10.12 -7.07 -9.93
N LEU A 99 10.33 -5.75 -9.95
CA LEU A 99 10.19 -4.93 -11.16
C LEU A 99 11.16 -5.45 -12.25
N PRO A 100 10.75 -5.53 -13.53
CA PRO A 100 11.58 -6.11 -14.59
C PRO A 100 12.96 -5.45 -14.69
N ALA A 101 14.00 -6.26 -14.48
CA ALA A 101 15.39 -5.80 -14.50
C ALA A 101 15.82 -5.07 -15.80
N PRO A 102 15.29 -5.39 -17.01
CA PRO A 102 15.60 -4.62 -18.21
C PRO A 102 15.11 -3.17 -18.22
N TRP A 103 14.09 -2.81 -17.44
CA TRP A 103 13.47 -1.48 -17.56
C TRP A 103 14.43 -0.35 -17.11
N PRO A 104 14.66 0.68 -17.94
CA PRO A 104 15.47 1.85 -17.61
C PRO A 104 14.66 2.89 -16.80
N VAL A 105 14.22 2.46 -15.62
CA VAL A 105 13.41 3.23 -14.67
C VAL A 105 13.99 3.12 -13.24
N HIS A 106 13.66 4.08 -12.38
CA HIS A 106 14.26 4.25 -11.05
C HIS A 106 13.50 3.51 -9.94
N GLY A 107 12.24 3.14 -10.19
CA GLY A 107 11.41 2.36 -9.28
C GLY A 107 9.92 2.49 -9.58
N SER A 108 9.08 2.02 -8.66
CA SER A 108 7.63 2.15 -8.72
C SER A 108 7.14 3.41 -7.99
N THR A 109 5.83 3.64 -7.99
CA THR A 109 5.14 4.67 -7.17
C THR A 109 5.06 4.33 -5.68
N GLY A 110 5.47 3.13 -5.23
CA GLY A 110 5.69 2.84 -3.80
C GLY A 110 4.55 2.17 -3.01
N TYR A 111 3.55 1.57 -3.67
CA TYR A 111 2.48 0.80 -3.02
C TYR A 111 3.01 -0.36 -2.16
N GLU A 112 4.14 -0.93 -2.51
CA GLU A 112 4.86 -1.96 -1.78
C GLU A 112 5.31 -1.45 -0.40
N PHE A 113 5.77 -0.18 -0.33
CA PHE A 113 6.07 0.46 0.95
C PHE A 113 4.79 0.77 1.75
N ALA A 114 3.74 1.24 1.09
CA ALA A 114 2.45 1.52 1.73
C ALA A 114 1.86 0.29 2.45
N ASN A 115 2.02 -0.88 1.84
CA ASN A 115 1.60 -2.17 2.40
C ASN A 115 2.60 -2.70 3.44
N LEU A 116 3.90 -2.52 3.24
CA LEU A 116 4.94 -2.86 4.22
C LEU A 116 4.78 -2.06 5.54
N ALA A 117 4.52 -0.75 5.43
CA ALA A 117 4.30 0.16 6.56
C ALA A 117 3.00 -0.13 7.32
N THR A 118 1.95 -0.56 6.62
CA THR A 118 0.71 -1.02 7.28
C THR A 118 0.91 -2.39 7.93
N GLY A 119 1.57 -3.32 7.25
CA GLY A 119 1.91 -4.64 7.79
C GLY A 119 2.81 -4.56 9.03
N PHE A 120 3.69 -3.55 9.13
CA PHE A 120 4.48 -3.27 10.33
C PHE A 120 3.61 -2.96 11.57
N LEU A 121 2.44 -2.37 11.41
CA LEU A 121 1.53 -2.06 12.51
C LEU A 121 0.57 -3.21 12.87
N VAL A 122 0.50 -4.26 12.04
CA VAL A 122 -0.43 -5.38 12.24
C VAL A 122 0.21 -6.47 13.12
N ALA A 123 -0.52 -6.88 14.16
CA ALA A 123 -0.12 -7.90 15.11
C ALA A 123 -0.19 -9.31 14.51
N ALA A 124 0.83 -9.69 13.73
CA ALA A 124 0.86 -10.94 12.97
C ALA A 124 0.48 -12.20 13.78
N GLY A 125 0.92 -12.30 15.04
CA GLY A 125 0.56 -13.41 15.93
C GLY A 125 -0.95 -13.57 16.20
N GLN A 126 -1.75 -12.52 15.98
CA GLN A 126 -3.19 -12.51 16.18
C GLN A 126 -4.01 -12.93 14.94
N GLN A 127 -3.37 -13.29 13.82
CA GLN A 127 -4.06 -13.72 12.58
C GLN A 127 -5.16 -14.75 12.83
N LYS A 128 -4.84 -15.82 13.57
CA LYS A 128 -5.80 -16.90 13.89
C LYS A 128 -6.97 -16.40 14.75
N ALA A 129 -6.74 -15.43 15.63
CA ALA A 129 -7.80 -14.84 16.45
C ALA A 129 -8.70 -13.93 15.62
N MET A 130 -8.14 -13.08 14.75
CA MET A 130 -8.91 -12.21 13.86
C MET A 130 -9.74 -13.01 12.84
N THR A 131 -9.17 -14.03 12.18
CA THR A 131 -9.92 -14.94 11.29
C THR A 131 -11.11 -15.59 12.02
N ARG A 132 -10.91 -16.13 13.23
CA ARG A 132 -12.01 -16.74 14.01
C ARG A 132 -13.11 -15.74 14.37
N VAL A 133 -12.76 -14.49 14.64
CA VAL A 133 -13.74 -13.42 14.92
C VAL A 133 -14.54 -13.09 13.67
N TYR A 134 -13.86 -12.93 12.52
CA TYR A 134 -14.50 -12.67 11.23
C TYR A 134 -15.47 -13.78 10.83
N HIS A 135 -15.01 -15.04 10.77
CA HIS A 135 -15.84 -16.19 10.39
C HIS A 135 -17.04 -16.40 11.34
N ARG A 136 -16.83 -16.23 12.66
CA ARG A 136 -17.92 -16.30 13.65
C ARG A 136 -18.97 -15.21 13.45
N PHE A 137 -18.56 -14.00 13.05
CA PHE A 137 -19.51 -12.90 12.80
C PHE A 137 -20.31 -13.10 11.52
N LEU A 138 -19.70 -13.68 10.47
CA LEU A 138 -20.38 -14.05 9.23
C LEU A 138 -21.31 -15.26 9.40
N GLY A 139 -20.94 -16.22 10.26
CA GLY A 139 -21.58 -17.53 10.35
C GLY A 139 -21.06 -18.55 9.32
N SER A 140 -20.00 -18.22 8.59
CA SER A 140 -19.37 -19.07 7.58
C SER A 140 -17.85 -18.86 7.54
N ASP A 141 -17.12 -19.89 7.10
CA ASP A 141 -15.71 -19.77 6.76
C ASP A 141 -15.56 -19.20 5.34
N VAL A 142 -14.60 -18.29 5.14
CA VAL A 142 -14.30 -17.69 3.82
C VAL A 142 -12.91 -18.14 3.36
N ASP A 143 -12.87 -18.97 2.32
CA ASP A 143 -11.61 -19.32 1.66
C ASP A 143 -11.12 -18.14 0.80
N TYR A 144 -9.86 -17.75 1.02
CA TYR A 144 -9.23 -16.63 0.33
C TYR A 144 -8.92 -16.97 -1.14
N ALA A 145 -8.38 -18.16 -1.41
CA ALA A 145 -7.92 -18.55 -2.74
C ALA A 145 -9.10 -18.78 -3.68
N GLU A 146 -10.15 -19.47 -3.22
CA GLU A 146 -11.40 -19.61 -3.98
C GLU A 146 -12.08 -18.25 -4.18
N GLY A 147 -12.14 -17.41 -3.15
CA GLY A 147 -12.76 -16.09 -3.27
C GLY A 147 -12.08 -15.17 -4.30
N VAL A 148 -10.74 -15.19 -4.40
CA VAL A 148 -10.01 -14.46 -5.46
C VAL A 148 -10.28 -15.06 -6.84
N PHE A 149 -10.24 -16.40 -6.95
CA PHE A 149 -10.47 -17.14 -8.19
C PHE A 149 -11.89 -16.89 -8.75
N ASP A 150 -12.91 -16.92 -7.89
CA ASP A 150 -14.30 -16.64 -8.25
C ASP A 150 -14.50 -15.18 -8.65
N CYS A 151 -13.85 -14.22 -7.99
CA CYS A 151 -13.91 -12.81 -8.39
C CYS A 151 -13.25 -12.60 -9.77
N LYS A 152 -12.13 -13.27 -10.07
CA LYS A 152 -11.51 -13.24 -11.40
C LYS A 152 -12.45 -13.78 -12.46
N LYS A 153 -13.09 -14.92 -12.22
CA LYS A 153 -14.06 -15.51 -13.15
C LYS A 153 -15.30 -14.64 -13.34
N LEU A 154 -15.82 -14.03 -12.27
CA LEU A 154 -16.93 -13.07 -12.36
C LEU A 154 -16.61 -11.91 -13.29
N ILE A 155 -15.44 -11.29 -13.18
CA ILE A 155 -15.03 -10.18 -14.06
C ILE A 155 -14.85 -10.64 -15.51
N MET A 156 -14.24 -11.80 -15.74
CA MET A 156 -14.05 -12.37 -17.07
C MET A 156 -15.35 -12.84 -17.75
N ASP A 157 -16.36 -13.22 -16.97
CA ASP A 157 -17.68 -13.61 -17.47
C ASP A 157 -18.64 -12.41 -17.58
N THR A 158 -18.25 -11.22 -17.09
CA THR A 158 -19.03 -9.97 -17.16
C THR A 158 -18.29 -8.84 -17.88
N SER A 159 -17.55 -8.01 -17.15
CA SER A 159 -16.99 -6.74 -17.64
C SER A 159 -15.91 -6.91 -18.72
N LEU A 160 -15.19 -8.04 -18.72
CA LEU A 160 -14.07 -8.32 -19.62
C LEU A 160 -14.30 -9.56 -20.52
N ALA A 161 -15.57 -9.91 -20.74
CA ALA A 161 -15.96 -11.09 -21.52
C ALA A 161 -15.68 -10.95 -23.03
N SER A 162 -15.68 -9.72 -23.55
CA SER A 162 -15.40 -9.40 -24.96
C SER A 162 -13.94 -9.71 -25.31
N GLU A 163 -13.01 -9.22 -24.49
CA GLU A 163 -11.57 -9.37 -24.67
C GLU A 163 -11.15 -10.84 -24.51
N LEU A 164 -11.73 -11.58 -23.55
CA LEU A 164 -11.55 -13.03 -23.44
C LEU A 164 -12.00 -13.75 -24.72
N SER A 165 -13.09 -13.30 -25.33
CA SER A 165 -13.60 -13.91 -26.57
C SER A 165 -12.69 -13.62 -27.75
N VAL A 166 -12.16 -12.39 -27.86
CA VAL A 166 -11.16 -12.00 -28.87
C VAL A 166 -9.87 -12.84 -28.72
N LEU A 167 -9.37 -13.03 -27.50
CA LEU A 167 -8.21 -13.88 -27.24
C LEU A 167 -8.49 -15.35 -27.58
N ALA A 168 -9.66 -15.88 -27.19
CA ALA A 168 -10.02 -17.26 -27.51
C ALA A 168 -10.11 -17.52 -29.02
N HIS A 169 -10.62 -16.56 -29.80
CA HIS A 169 -10.63 -16.65 -31.26
C HIS A 169 -9.21 -16.62 -31.88
N GLN A 170 -8.32 -15.76 -31.38
CA GLN A 170 -6.91 -15.74 -31.81
C GLN A 170 -6.20 -17.06 -31.47
N LEU A 171 -6.39 -17.58 -30.26
CA LEU A 171 -5.83 -18.87 -29.84
C LEU A 171 -6.35 -20.05 -30.69
N ASN A 172 -7.63 -20.01 -31.07
CA ASN A 172 -8.23 -21.00 -31.97
C ASN A 172 -7.60 -20.94 -33.38
N HIS A 173 -7.35 -19.74 -33.91
CA HIS A 173 -6.69 -19.60 -35.21
C HIS A 173 -5.24 -20.12 -35.20
N ILE A 174 -4.50 -19.88 -34.11
CA ILE A 174 -3.16 -20.46 -33.88
C ILE A 174 -3.23 -22.00 -33.84
N SER A 175 -4.21 -22.60 -33.15
CA SER A 175 -4.34 -24.06 -33.12
C SER A 175 -4.72 -24.66 -34.47
N GLU A 176 -5.49 -23.96 -35.31
CA GLU A 176 -5.91 -24.46 -36.63
C GLU A 176 -4.76 -24.62 -37.63
N GLN A 177 -3.66 -23.88 -37.44
CA GLN A 177 -2.47 -23.90 -38.31
C GLN A 177 -1.55 -25.12 -38.06
N ARG A 178 -1.70 -25.80 -36.92
CA ARG A 178 -0.82 -26.87 -36.45
C ARG A 178 -1.60 -28.18 -36.31
N TRP A 179 -1.19 -29.22 -37.02
CA TRP A 179 -1.91 -30.50 -37.09
C TRP A 179 -2.09 -31.17 -35.72
N ASP A 180 -1.16 -30.94 -34.80
CA ASP A 180 -1.13 -31.48 -33.44
C ASP A 180 -2.11 -30.78 -32.46
N TRP A 181 -2.66 -29.62 -32.84
CA TRP A 181 -3.58 -28.83 -32.00
C TRP A 181 -4.94 -28.53 -32.66
N ARG A 182 -5.09 -28.84 -33.95
CA ARG A 182 -6.25 -28.44 -34.79
C ARG A 182 -7.62 -28.92 -34.29
N ASP A 183 -7.67 -29.99 -33.51
CA ASP A 183 -8.92 -30.54 -32.96
C ASP A 183 -9.40 -29.81 -31.69
N TYR A 184 -8.65 -28.82 -31.17
CA TYR A 184 -9.04 -28.05 -30.00
C TYR A 184 -10.17 -27.06 -30.33
N THR A 185 -11.38 -27.33 -29.83
CA THR A 185 -12.52 -26.43 -30.08
C THR A 185 -12.39 -25.08 -29.36
N LEU A 186 -12.83 -24.00 -30.01
CA LEU A 186 -12.96 -22.65 -29.44
C LEU A 186 -13.57 -22.60 -28.03
N ASN A 187 -14.61 -23.41 -27.75
CA ASN A 187 -15.25 -23.44 -26.44
C ASN A 187 -14.33 -24.05 -25.37
N THR A 188 -13.59 -25.09 -25.70
CA THR A 188 -12.61 -25.69 -24.79
C THR A 188 -11.42 -24.75 -24.58
N LEU A 189 -10.92 -24.11 -25.64
CA LEU A 189 -9.85 -23.11 -25.58
C LEU A 189 -10.25 -21.91 -24.71
N ARG A 190 -11.45 -21.33 -24.93
CA ARG A 190 -11.97 -20.21 -24.12
C ARG A 190 -12.07 -20.58 -22.63
N LYS A 191 -12.57 -21.78 -22.31
CA LYS A 191 -12.64 -22.26 -20.92
C LYS A 191 -11.25 -22.44 -20.33
N ALA A 192 -10.35 -23.16 -21.00
CA ALA A 192 -8.99 -23.40 -20.52
C ALA A 192 -8.23 -22.07 -20.29
N LEU A 193 -8.33 -21.14 -21.23
CA LEU A 193 -7.73 -19.80 -21.14
C LEU A 193 -8.27 -19.02 -19.93
N ARG A 194 -9.58 -19.04 -19.70
CA ARG A 194 -10.20 -18.42 -18.52
C ARG A 194 -9.69 -19.03 -17.21
N GLU A 195 -9.56 -20.35 -17.12
CA GLU A 195 -9.00 -20.99 -15.92
C GLU A 195 -7.52 -20.63 -15.70
N VAL A 196 -6.71 -20.50 -16.77
CA VAL A 196 -5.30 -20.03 -16.68
C VAL A 196 -5.22 -18.59 -16.20
N VAL A 197 -6.04 -17.66 -16.73
CA VAL A 197 -6.07 -16.26 -16.27
C VAL A 197 -6.57 -16.16 -14.82
N ALA A 198 -7.55 -16.98 -14.43
CA ALA A 198 -8.00 -17.03 -13.03
C ALA A 198 -6.86 -17.44 -12.08
N CYS A 199 -5.97 -18.34 -12.53
CA CYS A 199 -4.84 -18.85 -11.76
C CYS A 199 -3.57 -17.97 -11.82
N PHE A 200 -3.57 -16.85 -12.53
CA PHE A 200 -2.37 -16.00 -12.68
C PHE A 200 -1.94 -15.38 -11.33
N PRO A 201 -0.68 -15.54 -10.87
CA PRO A 201 -0.25 -15.10 -9.54
C PRO A 201 0.11 -13.61 -9.45
N VAL A 202 0.39 -12.98 -10.60
CA VAL A 202 0.80 -11.58 -10.73
C VAL A 202 -0.15 -10.81 -11.66
N TYR A 203 0.03 -9.49 -11.75
CA TYR A 203 -0.74 -8.64 -12.67
C TYR A 203 -0.56 -9.08 -14.13
N ARG A 204 0.67 -9.22 -14.60
CA ARG A 204 1.01 -9.74 -15.93
C ARG A 204 2.46 -10.23 -15.98
N THR A 205 2.81 -10.93 -17.05
CA THR A 205 4.21 -11.18 -17.44
C THR A 205 4.69 -10.18 -18.50
N TYR A 206 5.98 -10.22 -18.79
CA TYR A 206 6.68 -9.36 -19.76
C TYR A 206 7.48 -10.17 -20.80
N VAL A 207 6.94 -11.32 -21.21
CA VAL A 207 7.46 -12.15 -22.30
C VAL A 207 7.35 -11.39 -23.63
N THR A 208 8.46 -11.37 -24.38
CA THR A 208 8.58 -10.80 -25.72
C THR A 208 9.46 -11.69 -26.59
N PRO A 209 9.46 -11.54 -27.93
CA PRO A 209 10.38 -12.28 -28.81
C PRO A 209 11.87 -12.01 -28.55
N ARG A 210 12.20 -10.90 -27.87
CA ARG A 210 13.58 -10.53 -27.51
C ARG A 210 13.99 -11.05 -26.14
N HIS A 211 13.04 -11.23 -25.22
CA HIS A 211 13.30 -11.54 -23.82
C HIS A 211 12.14 -12.29 -23.18
N CYS A 212 12.46 -13.42 -22.55
CA CYS A 212 11.60 -14.12 -21.61
C CYS A 212 12.41 -14.32 -20.32
N SER A 213 11.99 -13.70 -19.22
CA SER A 213 12.71 -13.85 -17.96
C SER A 213 12.34 -15.18 -17.29
N ARG A 214 13.22 -15.70 -16.43
CA ARG A 214 12.89 -16.87 -15.61
C ARG A 214 11.69 -16.60 -14.69
N GLN A 215 11.57 -15.39 -14.16
CA GLN A 215 10.45 -14.97 -13.32
C GLN A 215 9.11 -15.07 -14.09
N ASP A 216 9.07 -14.59 -15.33
CA ASP A 216 7.88 -14.69 -16.18
C ASP A 216 7.53 -16.15 -16.51
N ALA A 217 8.54 -16.96 -16.81
CA ALA A 217 8.35 -18.38 -17.10
C ALA A 217 7.79 -19.14 -15.89
N ASP A 218 8.35 -18.91 -14.70
CA ASP A 218 7.88 -19.51 -13.44
C ASP A 218 6.42 -19.09 -13.13
N TYR A 219 5.97 -17.88 -13.51
CA TYR A 219 4.58 -17.43 -13.34
C TYR A 219 3.59 -18.05 -14.33
N VAL A 220 3.95 -18.19 -15.61
CA VAL A 220 3.14 -18.94 -16.58
C VAL A 220 3.01 -20.39 -16.13
N ASP A 221 4.10 -20.99 -15.68
CA ASP A 221 4.12 -22.38 -15.20
C ASP A 221 3.27 -22.57 -13.94
N TRP A 222 3.30 -21.63 -13.00
CA TRP A 222 2.38 -21.60 -11.85
C TRP A 222 0.93 -21.59 -12.34
N ALA A 223 0.56 -20.62 -13.18
CA ALA A 223 -0.82 -20.39 -13.60
C ALA A 223 -1.39 -21.61 -14.35
N VAL A 224 -0.63 -22.13 -15.31
CA VAL A 224 -0.99 -23.32 -16.10
C VAL A 224 -1.09 -24.55 -15.20
N THR A 225 -0.09 -24.81 -14.34
CA THR A 225 -0.10 -25.99 -13.46
C THR A 225 -1.26 -25.95 -12.47
N THR A 226 -1.61 -24.76 -11.97
CA THR A 226 -2.73 -24.58 -11.04
C THR A 226 -4.07 -24.76 -11.74
N ALA A 227 -4.25 -24.19 -12.93
CA ALA A 227 -5.45 -24.39 -13.75
C ALA A 227 -5.63 -25.88 -14.11
N LYS A 228 -4.56 -26.55 -14.53
CA LYS A 228 -4.52 -27.98 -14.88
C LYS A 228 -4.84 -28.90 -13.68
N LYS A 229 -4.50 -28.50 -12.45
CA LYS A 229 -4.89 -29.21 -11.21
C LYS A 229 -6.34 -28.97 -10.80
N ARG A 230 -6.90 -27.79 -11.09
CA ARG A 230 -8.32 -27.44 -10.83
C ARG A 230 -9.26 -28.05 -11.86
N ALA A 231 -8.79 -28.24 -13.10
CA ALA A 231 -9.58 -28.74 -14.21
C ALA A 231 -9.83 -30.26 -14.11
N THR A 232 -11.11 -30.65 -14.10
CA THR A 232 -11.55 -32.05 -14.07
C THR A 232 -12.14 -32.55 -15.39
N ALA A 233 -12.44 -31.64 -16.34
CA ALA A 233 -13.23 -31.92 -17.55
C ALA A 233 -12.62 -31.35 -18.84
N ILE A 234 -11.37 -30.88 -18.80
CA ILE A 234 -10.63 -30.33 -19.96
C ILE A 234 -9.36 -31.15 -20.12
N ASP A 235 -9.00 -31.48 -21.36
CA ASP A 235 -7.78 -32.22 -21.67
C ASP A 235 -6.53 -31.51 -21.13
N PRO A 236 -5.72 -32.17 -20.28
CA PRO A 236 -4.37 -31.75 -19.90
C PRO A 236 -3.50 -31.15 -21.00
N ALA A 237 -3.59 -31.64 -22.24
CA ALA A 237 -2.78 -31.19 -23.37
C ALA A 237 -3.07 -29.73 -23.79
N ILE A 238 -4.32 -29.26 -23.62
CA ILE A 238 -4.71 -27.89 -23.97
C ILE A 238 -4.01 -26.86 -23.08
N TYR A 239 -3.79 -27.21 -21.81
CA TYR A 239 -3.01 -26.39 -20.88
C TYR A 239 -1.52 -26.34 -21.27
N ASP A 240 -0.97 -27.45 -21.76
CA ASP A 240 0.41 -27.50 -22.23
C ASP A 240 0.57 -26.70 -23.55
N PHE A 241 -0.42 -26.73 -24.44
CA PHE A 241 -0.49 -25.86 -25.62
C PHE A 241 -0.51 -24.37 -25.24
N ILE A 242 -1.40 -23.96 -24.33
CA ILE A 242 -1.44 -22.57 -23.83
C ILE A 242 -0.09 -22.16 -23.24
N ARG A 243 0.55 -23.02 -22.44
CA ARG A 243 1.90 -22.79 -21.91
C ARG A 243 2.92 -22.54 -23.01
N ARG A 244 2.95 -23.38 -24.05
CA ARG A 244 3.89 -23.25 -25.17
C ARG A 244 3.70 -21.92 -25.91
N VAL A 245 2.45 -21.53 -26.16
CA VAL A 245 2.10 -20.27 -26.81
C VAL A 245 2.53 -19.07 -25.95
N LEU A 246 2.22 -19.06 -24.65
CA LEU A 246 2.57 -17.95 -23.74
C LEU A 246 4.08 -17.80 -23.51
N LEU A 247 4.85 -18.89 -23.58
CA LEU A 247 6.32 -18.88 -23.44
C LEU A 247 7.08 -18.68 -24.75
N LEU A 248 6.38 -18.49 -25.88
CA LEU A 248 6.98 -18.39 -27.22
C LEU A 248 7.88 -19.60 -27.57
N ALA A 249 7.44 -20.80 -27.18
CA ALA A 249 8.20 -22.05 -27.29
C ALA A 249 8.15 -22.65 -28.71
N PHE A 250 8.75 -21.92 -29.66
CA PHE A 250 8.82 -22.24 -31.09
C PHE A 250 9.65 -23.51 -31.40
N GLU A 251 9.22 -24.24 -32.42
CA GLU A 251 9.93 -25.41 -32.97
C GLU A 251 10.75 -25.07 -34.23
N PRO A 252 11.77 -25.88 -34.55
CA PRO A 252 12.41 -25.86 -35.86
C PRO A 252 11.40 -26.24 -36.95
N GLY A 253 11.00 -25.26 -37.76
CA GLY A 253 9.98 -25.42 -38.81
C GLY A 253 8.80 -24.44 -38.70
N ASP A 254 8.56 -23.88 -37.50
CA ASP A 254 7.59 -22.80 -37.34
C ASP A 254 8.04 -21.58 -38.16
N ASP A 255 7.20 -21.06 -39.06
CA ASP A 255 7.53 -19.94 -39.94
C ASP A 255 7.42 -18.56 -39.25
N GLU A 256 7.86 -17.50 -39.95
CA GLU A 256 7.88 -16.14 -39.40
C GLU A 256 6.48 -15.55 -39.17
N ALA A 257 5.48 -15.92 -39.98
CA ALA A 257 4.11 -15.44 -39.83
C ALA A 257 3.45 -16.07 -38.60
N PHE A 258 3.58 -17.38 -38.44
CA PHE A 258 3.12 -18.10 -37.24
C PHE A 258 3.79 -17.59 -35.97
N ARG A 259 5.12 -17.39 -36.00
CA ARG A 259 5.87 -16.80 -34.86
C ARG A 259 5.38 -15.40 -34.51
N ALA A 260 5.10 -14.56 -35.51
CA ALA A 260 4.56 -13.23 -35.29
C ALA A 260 3.15 -13.28 -34.68
N GLU A 261 2.28 -14.18 -35.12
CA GLU A 261 0.94 -14.35 -34.58
C GLU A 261 0.94 -14.83 -33.12
N VAL A 262 1.71 -15.87 -32.81
CA VAL A 262 1.90 -16.36 -31.44
C VAL A 262 2.47 -15.27 -30.52
N SER A 263 3.41 -14.47 -31.02
CA SER A 263 3.97 -13.32 -30.29
C SER A 263 2.91 -12.24 -30.02
N MET A 264 2.08 -11.91 -31.02
CA MET A 264 0.97 -10.97 -30.86
C MET A 264 -0.07 -11.46 -29.85
N PHE A 265 -0.40 -12.75 -29.87
CA PHE A 265 -1.31 -13.34 -28.89
C PHE A 265 -0.73 -13.25 -27.47
N ALA A 266 0.52 -13.67 -27.26
CA ALA A 266 1.16 -13.63 -25.94
C ALA A 266 1.24 -12.18 -25.40
N GLN A 267 1.58 -11.20 -26.24
CA GLN A 267 1.64 -9.80 -25.82
C GLN A 267 0.26 -9.21 -25.51
N LYS A 268 -0.80 -9.54 -26.28
CA LYS A 268 -2.19 -9.16 -25.96
C LYS A 268 -2.72 -9.85 -24.70
N PHE A 269 -2.39 -11.11 -24.47
CA PHE A 269 -2.75 -11.82 -23.24
C PHE A 269 -2.17 -11.12 -21.99
N GLN A 270 -0.95 -10.60 -22.09
CA GLN A 270 -0.32 -9.83 -21.01
C GLN A 270 -1.00 -8.47 -20.77
N GLN A 271 -1.56 -7.83 -21.80
CA GLN A 271 -2.42 -6.64 -21.63
C GLN A 271 -3.78 -6.96 -21.00
N TYR A 272 -4.24 -8.21 -21.05
CA TYR A 272 -5.54 -8.65 -20.52
C TYR A 272 -5.49 -9.09 -19.05
N THR A 273 -4.43 -9.78 -18.64
CA THR A 273 -4.26 -10.28 -17.26
C THR A 273 -4.26 -9.16 -16.21
N GLY A 274 -3.63 -8.01 -16.50
CA GLY A 274 -3.57 -6.86 -15.60
C GLY A 274 -4.94 -6.28 -15.23
N PRO A 275 -5.77 -5.89 -16.21
CA PRO A 275 -7.17 -5.50 -16.02
C PRO A 275 -8.00 -6.53 -15.24
N VAL A 276 -7.87 -7.83 -15.55
CA VAL A 276 -8.57 -8.87 -14.80
C VAL A 276 -8.14 -8.87 -13.33
N MET A 277 -6.83 -8.78 -13.04
CA MET A 277 -6.34 -8.70 -11.66
C MET A 277 -6.89 -7.47 -10.93
N ALA A 278 -6.74 -6.26 -11.49
CA ALA A 278 -7.22 -5.02 -10.88
C ALA A 278 -8.72 -5.08 -10.52
N LYS A 279 -9.56 -5.37 -11.53
CA LYS A 279 -11.02 -5.31 -11.37
C LYS A 279 -11.58 -6.42 -10.47
N SER A 280 -10.93 -7.58 -10.44
CA SER A 280 -11.38 -8.71 -9.61
C SER A 280 -10.85 -8.66 -8.18
N PHE A 281 -9.60 -8.25 -7.99
CA PHE A 281 -8.94 -8.28 -6.70
C PHE A 281 -9.19 -6.96 -5.95
N GLU A 282 -8.82 -5.84 -6.55
CA GLU A 282 -8.85 -4.54 -5.87
C GLU A 282 -10.25 -3.88 -5.88
N ASP A 283 -10.98 -4.02 -6.99
CA ASP A 283 -12.33 -3.46 -7.15
C ASP A 283 -13.46 -4.47 -6.87
N THR A 284 -13.16 -5.69 -6.41
CA THR A 284 -14.23 -6.65 -6.02
C THR A 284 -13.87 -7.43 -4.77
N PHE A 285 -12.77 -8.20 -4.77
CA PHE A 285 -12.42 -9.07 -3.64
C PHE A 285 -12.10 -8.29 -2.35
N PHE A 286 -11.43 -7.14 -2.43
CA PHE A 286 -11.20 -6.25 -1.29
C PHE A 286 -12.47 -5.73 -0.60
N TYR A 287 -13.62 -5.76 -1.26
CA TYR A 287 -14.92 -5.41 -0.66
C TYR A 287 -15.70 -6.64 -0.16
N ARG A 288 -15.24 -7.85 -0.52
CA ARG A 288 -15.78 -9.14 -0.04
C ARG A 288 -15.00 -9.73 1.13
N TYR A 289 -13.67 -9.58 1.17
CA TYR A 289 -12.82 -10.18 2.22
C TYR A 289 -12.53 -9.20 3.36
N ASN A 290 -13.52 -8.94 4.21
CA ASN A 290 -13.47 -7.85 5.19
C ASN A 290 -12.77 -8.18 6.51
N ARG A 291 -11.90 -9.22 6.57
CA ARG A 291 -11.24 -9.70 7.81
C ARG A 291 -10.53 -8.59 8.60
N LEU A 292 -9.77 -7.75 7.91
CA LEU A 292 -9.14 -6.54 8.46
C LEU A 292 -8.86 -5.57 7.31
N VAL A 293 -9.74 -4.61 7.09
CA VAL A 293 -9.74 -3.78 5.87
C VAL A 293 -8.60 -2.77 5.78
N ALA A 294 -7.74 -2.69 6.81
CA ALA A 294 -6.44 -2.02 6.72
C ALA A 294 -5.51 -2.68 5.69
N LEU A 295 -5.65 -4.00 5.48
CA LEU A 295 -4.85 -4.78 4.52
C LEU A 295 -5.44 -4.81 3.10
N ASN A 296 -6.67 -4.29 2.94
CA ASN A 296 -7.41 -4.28 1.67
C ASN A 296 -7.11 -2.97 0.93
N GLU A 297 -5.87 -2.82 0.49
CA GLU A 297 -5.32 -1.63 -0.16
C GLU A 297 -4.65 -2.01 -1.49
N VAL A 298 -4.52 -1.07 -2.43
CA VAL A 298 -3.85 -1.26 -3.73
C VAL A 298 -2.46 -1.89 -3.54
N GLY A 299 -2.17 -3.00 -4.24
CA GLY A 299 -0.96 -3.82 -4.03
C GLY A 299 -0.87 -4.58 -2.70
N GLY A 300 -1.93 -4.59 -1.91
CA GLY A 300 -2.03 -5.28 -0.63
C GLY A 300 -2.41 -6.75 -0.80
N HIS A 301 -1.96 -7.57 0.16
CA HIS A 301 -2.21 -9.01 0.20
C HIS A 301 -2.95 -9.37 1.50
N PRO A 302 -4.29 -9.39 1.52
CA PRO A 302 -5.06 -9.55 2.75
C PRO A 302 -4.88 -10.89 3.47
N ASP A 303 -4.35 -11.92 2.80
CA ASP A 303 -3.94 -13.21 3.36
C ASP A 303 -2.67 -13.09 4.24
N HIS A 304 -1.68 -12.29 3.80
CA HIS A 304 -0.45 -11.96 4.52
C HIS A 304 -0.72 -11.02 5.71
N PHE A 305 -1.08 -11.59 6.86
CA PHE A 305 -1.48 -10.84 8.06
C PHE A 305 -0.28 -10.23 8.82
N GLY A 306 0.22 -9.09 8.34
CA GLY A 306 1.24 -8.30 9.02
C GLY A 306 2.69 -8.75 8.78
N VAL A 307 3.64 -7.97 9.30
CA VAL A 307 5.07 -8.07 8.99
C VAL A 307 5.91 -8.06 10.28
N SER A 308 6.90 -8.95 10.36
CA SER A 308 7.88 -8.99 11.45
C SER A 308 8.96 -7.92 11.28
N ILE A 309 9.58 -7.50 12.39
CA ILE A 309 10.65 -6.49 12.37
C ILE A 309 11.81 -6.92 11.45
N ASN A 310 12.21 -8.21 11.51
CA ASN A 310 13.26 -8.75 10.65
C ASN A 310 12.88 -8.71 9.15
N ALA A 311 11.63 -9.05 8.81
CA ALA A 311 11.15 -8.96 7.44
C ALA A 311 11.09 -7.50 6.95
N PHE A 312 10.71 -6.56 7.82
CA PHE A 312 10.73 -5.13 7.51
C PHE A 312 12.16 -4.64 7.21
N HIS A 313 13.14 -4.97 8.06
CA HIS A 313 14.55 -4.65 7.81
C HIS A 313 15.08 -5.28 6.52
N TYR A 314 14.74 -6.54 6.27
CA TYR A 314 15.13 -7.25 5.04
C TYR A 314 14.61 -6.53 3.79
N ARG A 315 13.31 -6.19 3.74
CA ARG A 315 12.71 -5.47 2.59
C ARG A 315 13.31 -4.07 2.36
N ASN A 316 13.70 -3.35 3.41
CA ASN A 316 14.40 -2.07 3.25
C ASN A 316 15.85 -2.24 2.75
N SER A 317 16.51 -3.34 3.13
CA SER A 317 17.85 -3.69 2.65
C SER A 317 17.81 -4.12 1.17
N GLU A 318 16.79 -4.89 0.76
CA GLU A 318 16.52 -5.18 -0.65
C GLU A 318 16.26 -3.90 -1.46
N ARG A 319 15.44 -2.98 -0.94
CA ARG A 319 15.15 -1.71 -1.63
C ARG A 319 16.42 -0.87 -1.83
N LEU A 320 17.24 -0.70 -0.80
CA LEU A 320 18.52 0.02 -0.92
C LEU A 320 19.44 -0.59 -2.00
N ARG A 321 19.43 -1.92 -2.13
CA ARG A 321 20.28 -2.64 -3.09
C ARG A 321 19.77 -2.56 -4.54
N TRP A 322 18.46 -2.64 -4.74
CA TRP A 322 17.88 -2.88 -6.07
C TRP A 322 17.06 -1.71 -6.63
N GLN A 323 16.47 -0.89 -5.77
CA GLN A 323 15.58 0.22 -6.13
C GLN A 323 15.71 1.40 -5.14
N PRO A 324 16.93 1.92 -4.87
CA PRO A 324 17.17 2.97 -3.86
C PRO A 324 16.42 4.28 -4.16
N HIS A 325 16.04 4.49 -5.43
CA HIS A 325 15.35 5.67 -5.93
C HIS A 325 13.86 5.43 -6.25
N SER A 326 13.28 4.32 -5.77
CA SER A 326 11.82 4.12 -5.86
C SER A 326 11.08 5.08 -4.94
N PHE A 327 9.85 5.44 -5.30
CA PHE A 327 8.98 6.16 -4.38
C PHE A 327 8.61 5.28 -3.18
N LEU A 328 8.34 5.95 -2.07
CA LEU A 328 7.73 5.42 -0.86
C LEU A 328 6.46 6.23 -0.64
N ASN A 329 5.29 5.61 -0.51
CA ASN A 329 4.06 6.35 -0.19
C ASN A 329 3.31 5.71 0.99
N LEU A 330 2.45 6.51 1.63
CA LEU A 330 1.46 6.02 2.60
C LEU A 330 0.02 6.23 2.12
N SER A 331 -0.18 7.05 1.10
CA SER A 331 -1.46 7.37 0.48
C SER A 331 -1.21 7.87 -0.93
N THR A 332 -2.15 7.56 -1.82
CA THR A 332 -2.19 8.07 -3.19
C THR A 332 -3.62 8.44 -3.51
N HIS A 333 -3.84 9.03 -4.69
CA HIS A 333 -5.16 9.36 -5.18
C HIS A 333 -6.04 8.12 -5.48
N ASP A 334 -5.45 6.93 -5.64
CA ASP A 334 -6.19 5.67 -5.87
C ASP A 334 -6.23 4.75 -4.64
N ALA A 335 -5.57 5.14 -3.55
CA ALA A 335 -5.61 4.40 -2.29
C ALA A 335 -7.05 4.24 -1.81
N LYS A 336 -7.46 3.00 -1.51
CA LYS A 336 -8.77 2.65 -0.98
C LYS A 336 -8.99 3.30 0.38
N ARG A 337 -7.93 3.51 1.18
CA ARG A 337 -7.94 4.20 2.49
C ARG A 337 -6.63 4.97 2.73
N SER A 338 -6.75 6.21 3.20
CA SER A 338 -5.60 7.01 3.66
C SER A 338 -4.77 6.30 4.73
N GLY A 339 -3.50 6.70 4.85
CA GLY A 339 -2.52 6.11 5.75
C GLY A 339 -2.99 6.14 7.20
N ASP A 340 -3.59 7.25 7.65
CA ASP A 340 -4.04 7.40 9.04
C ASP A 340 -5.28 6.55 9.35
N VAL A 341 -6.17 6.32 8.37
CA VAL A 341 -7.26 5.35 8.49
C VAL A 341 -6.70 3.93 8.65
N ARG A 342 -5.71 3.54 7.83
CA ARG A 342 -5.08 2.22 7.92
C ARG A 342 -4.30 2.06 9.24
N ALA A 343 -3.59 3.09 9.69
CA ALA A 343 -2.86 3.15 10.95
C ALA A 343 -3.77 2.96 12.17
N ARG A 344 -4.97 3.58 12.16
CA ARG A 344 -5.99 3.40 13.20
C ARG A 344 -6.63 2.01 13.15
N LEU A 345 -6.97 1.51 11.97
CA LEU A 345 -7.54 0.17 11.79
C LEU A 345 -6.57 -0.95 12.20
N ALA A 346 -5.26 -0.76 12.01
CA ALA A 346 -4.24 -1.74 12.40
C ALA A 346 -4.30 -2.08 13.91
N VAL A 347 -4.70 -1.14 14.77
CA VAL A 347 -4.87 -1.35 16.22
C VAL A 347 -5.87 -2.48 16.52
N LEU A 348 -6.89 -2.69 15.68
CA LEU A 348 -7.86 -3.78 15.86
C LEU A 348 -7.19 -5.16 15.88
N SER A 349 -6.06 -5.31 15.19
CA SER A 349 -5.27 -6.55 15.19
C SER A 349 -4.62 -6.87 16.54
N GLU A 350 -4.35 -5.86 17.38
CA GLU A 350 -3.83 -6.06 18.75
C GLU A 350 -4.91 -6.65 19.68
N ILE A 351 -6.18 -6.33 19.42
CA ILE A 351 -7.31 -6.58 20.33
C ILE A 351 -8.46 -7.40 19.71
N PRO A 352 -8.20 -8.51 18.97
CA PRO A 352 -9.22 -9.22 18.20
C PRO A 352 -10.40 -9.71 19.06
N LEU A 353 -10.15 -10.11 20.32
CA LEU A 353 -11.21 -10.55 21.23
C LEU A 353 -12.08 -9.40 21.76
N ARG A 354 -11.52 -8.20 21.98
CA ARG A 354 -12.30 -7.00 22.35
C ARG A 354 -13.13 -6.54 21.15
N TRP A 355 -12.50 -6.48 19.98
CA TRP A 355 -13.15 -6.20 18.69
C TRP A 355 -14.32 -7.15 18.42
N GLY A 356 -14.11 -8.47 18.53
CA GLY A 356 -15.14 -9.48 18.31
C GLY A 356 -16.32 -9.41 19.27
N LYS A 357 -16.10 -8.98 20.53
CA LYS A 357 -17.19 -8.69 21.48
C LYS A 357 -17.94 -7.40 21.10
N ALA A 358 -17.21 -6.36 20.71
CA ALA A 358 -17.78 -5.06 20.32
C ALA A 358 -18.70 -5.19 19.10
N VAL A 359 -18.24 -5.80 18.01
CA VAL A 359 -19.08 -5.98 16.81
C VAL A 359 -20.32 -6.83 17.07
N ALA A 360 -20.24 -7.87 17.91
CA ALA A 360 -21.39 -8.70 18.26
C ALA A 360 -22.41 -7.93 19.12
N HIS A 361 -21.93 -7.09 20.04
CA HIS A 361 -22.77 -6.22 20.85
C HIS A 361 -23.45 -5.13 20.00
N TRP A 362 -22.67 -4.41 19.19
CA TRP A 362 -23.19 -3.41 18.25
C TRP A 362 -24.20 -4.01 17.29
N ALA A 363 -23.91 -5.17 16.71
CA ALA A 363 -24.82 -5.89 15.84
C ALA A 363 -26.15 -6.25 16.53
N THR A 364 -26.17 -6.38 17.86
CA THR A 364 -27.42 -6.55 18.63
C THR A 364 -28.16 -5.21 18.75
N LEU A 365 -27.46 -4.12 19.06
CA LEU A 365 -28.04 -2.77 19.18
C LEU A 365 -28.60 -2.23 17.85
N THR A 366 -27.97 -2.57 16.72
CA THR A 366 -28.35 -2.13 15.37
C THR A 366 -29.36 -3.03 14.68
N GLN A 367 -29.77 -4.18 15.25
CA GLN A 367 -30.79 -5.05 14.62
C GLN A 367 -32.07 -4.27 14.28
N ARG A 368 -32.50 -3.38 15.18
CA ARG A 368 -33.70 -2.53 15.02
C ARG A 368 -33.61 -1.52 13.86
N PHE A 369 -32.41 -1.28 13.33
CA PHE A 369 -32.15 -0.37 12.22
C PHE A 369 -32.09 -1.08 10.87
N LYS A 370 -32.10 -2.42 10.85
CA LYS A 370 -32.10 -3.21 9.61
C LYS A 370 -33.51 -3.28 9.01
N THR A 371 -33.60 -3.06 7.72
CA THR A 371 -34.81 -3.31 6.94
C THR A 371 -34.75 -4.70 6.31
N HIS A 372 -35.88 -5.25 5.88
CA HIS A 372 -35.92 -6.52 5.15
C HIS A 372 -36.06 -6.24 3.66
N VAL A 373 -35.16 -6.80 2.86
CA VAL A 373 -35.23 -6.80 1.39
C VAL A 373 -35.25 -8.25 0.94
N ASP A 374 -36.18 -8.60 0.04
CA ASP A 374 -36.45 -9.99 -0.39
C ASP A 374 -36.64 -10.99 0.78
N GLY A 375 -37.15 -10.52 1.92
CA GLY A 375 -37.35 -11.31 3.14
C GLY A 375 -36.09 -11.49 4.01
N VAL A 376 -34.94 -10.92 3.62
CA VAL A 376 -33.66 -11.02 4.34
C VAL A 376 -33.32 -9.68 5.01
N PRO A 377 -32.89 -9.66 6.29
CA PRO A 377 -32.48 -8.42 6.96
C PRO A 377 -31.16 -7.88 6.37
N PHE A 378 -31.17 -6.61 5.94
CA PHE A 378 -30.03 -5.92 5.33
C PHE A 378 -29.64 -4.65 6.14
N PRO A 379 -28.35 -4.25 6.22
CA PRO A 379 -27.15 -4.87 5.64
C PRO A 379 -26.88 -6.30 6.14
N ASP A 380 -26.31 -7.13 5.26
CA ASP A 380 -25.83 -8.46 5.65
C ASP A 380 -24.64 -8.38 6.63
N ARG A 381 -24.22 -9.53 7.18
CA ARG A 381 -23.12 -9.57 8.17
C ARG A 381 -21.79 -9.06 7.61
N ASN A 382 -21.50 -9.25 6.33
CA ASN A 382 -20.20 -8.85 5.76
C ASN A 382 -20.15 -7.33 5.52
N THR A 383 -21.25 -6.77 5.03
CA THR A 383 -21.49 -5.34 4.83
C THR A 383 -21.51 -4.60 6.16
N GLU A 384 -22.16 -5.17 7.19
CA GLU A 384 -22.17 -4.66 8.56
C GLU A 384 -20.76 -4.67 9.18
N TYR A 385 -19.96 -5.70 8.96
CA TYR A 385 -18.57 -5.79 9.44
C TYR A 385 -17.62 -4.78 8.77
N LEU A 386 -17.85 -4.48 7.49
CA LEU A 386 -17.16 -3.42 6.75
C LEU A 386 -17.55 -2.03 7.28
N PHE A 387 -18.84 -1.80 7.54
CA PHE A 387 -19.35 -0.55 8.12
C PHE A 387 -18.69 -0.26 9.47
N TYR A 388 -18.67 -1.23 10.40
CA TYR A 388 -18.07 -1.01 11.72
C TYR A 388 -16.58 -0.69 11.67
N GLN A 389 -15.81 -1.35 10.80
CA GLN A 389 -14.39 -1.00 10.63
C GLN A 389 -14.26 0.42 10.08
N THR A 390 -14.99 0.75 9.01
CA THR A 390 -14.91 2.07 8.36
C THR A 390 -15.29 3.20 9.33
N LEU A 391 -16.33 2.99 10.16
CA LEU A 391 -16.75 3.90 11.22
C LEU A 391 -15.63 4.16 12.26
N ILE A 392 -14.97 3.10 12.75
CA ILE A 392 -13.82 3.24 13.67
C ILE A 392 -12.63 3.93 12.97
N GLY A 393 -12.39 3.62 11.69
CA GLY A 393 -11.37 4.26 10.87
C GLY A 393 -11.55 5.77 10.78
N LEU A 394 -12.79 6.25 10.65
CA LEU A 394 -13.13 7.68 10.53
C LEU A 394 -13.54 8.38 11.84
N TRP A 395 -13.65 7.67 12.97
CA TRP A 395 -14.22 8.23 14.20
C TRP A 395 -13.56 9.56 14.64
N PRO A 396 -14.32 10.64 14.89
CA PRO A 396 -13.76 11.92 15.27
C PRO A 396 -13.16 11.86 16.69
N ALA A 397 -11.96 12.40 16.86
CA ALA A 397 -11.22 12.32 18.12
C ALA A 397 -11.83 13.11 19.29
N THR A 398 -12.74 14.04 18.99
CA THR A 398 -13.53 14.84 19.94
C THR A 398 -14.82 14.14 20.40
N ALA A 399 -15.23 13.03 19.78
CA ALA A 399 -16.43 12.31 20.18
C ALA A 399 -16.15 11.32 21.32
N SER A 400 -16.61 11.67 22.53
CA SER A 400 -16.54 10.87 23.74
C SER A 400 -17.94 10.48 24.24
N ALA A 401 -18.06 9.35 24.95
CA ALA A 401 -19.28 8.95 25.64
C ALA A 401 -19.57 9.76 26.93
N GLN A 402 -18.62 10.60 27.37
CA GLN A 402 -18.73 11.42 28.60
C GLN A 402 -19.18 12.86 28.34
N THR A 403 -19.25 13.25 27.07
CA THR A 403 -19.64 14.59 26.62
C THR A 403 -20.79 14.46 25.64
N GLU A 404 -21.45 15.57 25.30
CA GLU A 404 -22.34 15.59 24.14
C GLU A 404 -21.54 15.21 22.89
N LEU A 405 -22.11 14.34 22.04
CA LEU A 405 -21.46 13.93 20.80
C LEU A 405 -21.48 15.10 19.80
N PRO A 406 -20.38 15.35 19.06
CA PRO A 406 -20.38 16.36 18.01
C PRO A 406 -21.37 16.00 16.90
N ASP A 407 -21.72 16.97 16.04
CA ASP A 407 -22.49 16.68 14.84
C ASP A 407 -21.77 15.65 13.95
N LEU A 408 -22.45 14.55 13.67
CA LEU A 408 -21.96 13.47 12.82
C LEU A 408 -22.56 13.51 11.40
N SER A 409 -23.34 14.54 11.04
CA SER A 409 -23.97 14.68 9.72
C SER A 409 -22.99 14.51 8.56
N GLY A 410 -21.86 15.23 8.58
CA GLY A 410 -20.81 15.13 7.56
C GLY A 410 -20.10 13.76 7.54
N LEU A 411 -20.00 13.08 8.69
CA LEU A 411 -19.50 11.71 8.74
C LEU A 411 -20.51 10.71 8.15
N CYS A 412 -21.80 10.93 8.39
CA CYS A 412 -22.89 10.13 7.84
C CYS A 412 -22.86 10.17 6.31
N SER A 413 -22.89 11.36 5.69
CA SER A 413 -22.90 11.47 4.22
C SER A 413 -21.66 10.86 3.56
N ARG A 414 -20.48 10.97 4.20
CA ARG A 414 -19.25 10.31 3.71
C ARG A 414 -19.32 8.80 3.82
N LEU A 415 -19.85 8.26 4.92
CA LEU A 415 -20.05 6.83 5.11
C LEU A 415 -21.13 6.26 4.18
N GLU A 416 -22.22 6.98 3.94
CA GLU A 416 -23.25 6.59 2.96
C GLU A 416 -22.65 6.46 1.55
N ALA A 417 -21.95 7.50 1.07
CA ALA A 417 -21.32 7.51 -0.25
C ALA A 417 -20.27 6.38 -0.39
N TYR A 418 -19.42 6.19 0.61
CA TYR A 418 -18.44 5.10 0.61
C TYR A 418 -19.10 3.71 0.66
N MET A 419 -20.06 3.49 1.55
CA MET A 419 -20.69 2.16 1.71
C MET A 419 -21.52 1.79 0.48
N LEU A 420 -22.13 2.78 -0.20
CA LEU A 420 -22.77 2.59 -1.50
C LEU A 420 -21.76 2.17 -2.59
N LYS A 421 -20.63 2.88 -2.71
CA LYS A 421 -19.54 2.49 -3.64
C LYS A 421 -19.03 1.08 -3.30
N ALA A 422 -18.76 0.80 -2.03
CA ALA A 422 -18.30 -0.51 -1.57
C ALA A 422 -19.30 -1.64 -1.86
N ALA A 423 -20.60 -1.42 -1.71
CA ALA A 423 -21.63 -2.41 -2.03
C ALA A 423 -21.72 -2.69 -3.54
N ARG A 424 -21.61 -1.64 -4.37
CA ARG A 424 -21.55 -1.76 -5.84
C ARG A 424 -20.27 -2.42 -6.33
N GLU A 425 -19.14 -2.17 -5.68
CA GLU A 425 -17.88 -2.86 -5.97
C GLU A 425 -17.87 -4.31 -5.50
N ALA A 426 -18.50 -4.63 -4.37
CA ALA A 426 -18.65 -6.00 -3.93
C ALA A 426 -19.46 -6.87 -4.92
N LYS A 427 -20.37 -6.27 -5.73
CA LYS A 427 -21.12 -6.98 -6.78
C LYS A 427 -21.87 -8.21 -6.23
N VAL A 428 -22.45 -8.10 -5.03
CA VAL A 428 -23.22 -9.17 -4.35
C VAL A 428 -24.72 -8.88 -4.44
N HIS A 429 -25.18 -7.74 -3.91
CA HIS A 429 -26.59 -7.35 -3.89
C HIS A 429 -26.94 -6.22 -4.87
N THR A 430 -25.95 -5.41 -5.22
CA THR A 430 -26.04 -4.30 -6.20
C THR A 430 -24.72 -4.20 -6.97
N SER A 431 -24.72 -3.49 -8.09
CA SER A 431 -23.55 -3.25 -8.95
C SER A 431 -23.68 -1.92 -9.69
N TRP A 432 -22.61 -1.44 -10.31
CA TRP A 432 -22.67 -0.25 -11.17
C TRP A 432 -23.60 -0.41 -12.39
N VAL A 433 -23.65 -1.62 -12.96
CA VAL A 433 -24.44 -1.95 -14.16
C VAL A 433 -25.91 -2.18 -13.84
N ASN A 434 -26.20 -2.94 -12.78
CA ASN A 434 -27.54 -3.22 -12.28
C ASN A 434 -27.63 -2.76 -10.82
N GLN A 435 -28.24 -1.58 -10.61
CA GLN A 435 -28.36 -0.91 -9.32
C GLN A 435 -29.63 -1.34 -8.59
N ASN A 436 -29.48 -2.10 -7.51
CA ASN A 436 -30.62 -2.58 -6.73
C ASN A 436 -31.06 -1.54 -5.69
N GLN A 437 -31.95 -0.65 -6.10
CA GLN A 437 -32.40 0.49 -5.29
C GLN A 437 -32.93 0.09 -3.90
N ALA A 438 -33.55 -1.08 -3.74
CA ALA A 438 -34.07 -1.51 -2.44
C ALA A 438 -32.94 -1.79 -1.42
N TYR A 439 -31.86 -2.45 -1.84
CA TYR A 439 -30.68 -2.67 -0.99
C TYR A 439 -29.90 -1.38 -0.75
N GLU A 440 -29.81 -0.50 -1.75
CA GLU A 440 -29.11 0.78 -1.62
C GLU A 440 -29.82 1.74 -0.66
N GLN A 441 -31.15 1.82 -0.72
CA GLN A 441 -31.97 2.58 0.23
C GLN A 441 -31.92 1.98 1.64
N ALA A 442 -31.97 0.65 1.75
CA ALA A 442 -31.81 -0.06 3.03
C ALA A 442 -30.46 0.24 3.70
N LEU A 443 -29.37 0.30 2.91
CA LEU A 443 -28.04 0.62 3.41
C LEU A 443 -27.95 2.06 3.92
N ALA A 444 -28.47 3.04 3.14
CA ALA A 444 -28.49 4.44 3.55
C ALA A 444 -29.31 4.64 4.83
N GLN A 445 -30.54 4.10 4.90
CA GLN A 445 -31.39 4.16 6.08
C GLN A 445 -30.71 3.55 7.32
N PHE A 446 -30.04 2.40 7.19
CA PHE A 446 -29.29 1.79 8.28
C PHE A 446 -28.19 2.72 8.81
N ILE A 447 -27.42 3.36 7.92
CA ILE A 447 -26.33 4.28 8.29
C ILE A 447 -26.89 5.53 8.98
N GLN A 448 -27.94 6.14 8.44
CA GLN A 448 -28.63 7.30 9.02
C GLN A 448 -29.14 7.01 10.44
N GLN A 449 -29.79 5.86 10.64
CA GLN A 449 -30.30 5.48 11.97
C GLN A 449 -29.17 5.14 12.95
N CYS A 450 -28.07 4.54 12.48
CA CYS A 450 -26.89 4.29 13.29
C CYS A 450 -26.22 5.59 13.78
N LEU A 451 -26.15 6.62 12.92
CA LEU A 451 -25.45 7.89 13.18
C LEU A 451 -26.34 9.03 13.67
N ASN A 452 -27.63 8.77 13.92
CA ASN A 452 -28.55 9.76 14.44
C ASN A 452 -28.18 10.16 15.89
N THR A 453 -27.75 11.41 16.07
CA THR A 453 -27.43 12.04 17.35
C THR A 453 -28.62 12.77 18.00
N GLY A 454 -29.71 13.01 17.26
CA GLY A 454 -30.92 13.67 17.75
C GLY A 454 -31.80 12.83 18.68
N VAL A 455 -31.36 11.61 19.01
CA VAL A 455 -32.04 10.65 19.91
C VAL A 455 -31.01 9.92 20.78
N THR A 456 -31.42 9.43 21.96
CA THR A 456 -30.55 8.59 22.80
C THR A 456 -30.13 7.32 22.05
N ASN A 457 -28.83 7.20 21.76
CA ASN A 457 -28.31 6.20 20.85
C ASN A 457 -27.17 5.39 21.48
N ARG A 458 -27.56 4.34 22.22
CA ARG A 458 -26.64 3.39 22.88
C ARG A 458 -25.59 2.75 21.97
N PHE A 459 -25.83 2.70 20.66
CA PHE A 459 -24.82 2.25 19.71
C PHE A 459 -23.68 3.26 19.59
N LEU A 460 -23.97 4.56 19.47
CA LEU A 460 -22.95 5.60 19.42
C LEU A 460 -22.17 5.72 20.73
N GLU A 461 -22.84 5.61 21.88
CA GLU A 461 -22.20 5.53 23.21
C GLU A 461 -21.17 4.39 23.25
N ALA A 462 -21.58 3.17 22.87
CA ALA A 462 -20.73 1.99 22.86
C ALA A 462 -19.62 2.03 21.78
N VAL A 463 -19.82 2.75 20.68
CA VAL A 463 -18.77 3.00 19.68
C VAL A 463 -17.75 4.01 20.19
N ALA A 464 -18.19 5.12 20.82
CA ALA A 464 -17.31 6.14 21.38
C ALA A 464 -16.36 5.57 22.44
N GLU A 465 -16.89 4.77 23.37
CA GLU A 465 -16.12 4.09 24.43
C GLU A 465 -15.05 3.14 23.85
N PHE A 466 -15.39 2.40 22.79
CA PHE A 466 -14.45 1.52 22.11
C PHE A 466 -13.41 2.30 21.29
N ALA A 467 -13.84 3.35 20.58
CA ALA A 467 -13.03 4.10 19.64
C ALA A 467 -11.94 4.92 20.34
N ARG A 468 -12.20 5.48 21.53
CA ARG A 468 -11.27 6.36 22.28
C ARG A 468 -9.81 5.82 22.33
N PRO A 469 -9.51 4.63 22.88
CA PRO A 469 -8.14 4.12 22.92
C PRO A 469 -7.60 3.71 21.54
N VAL A 470 -8.47 3.32 20.60
CA VAL A 470 -8.10 2.97 19.22
C VAL A 470 -7.66 4.20 18.43
N VAL A 471 -8.37 5.33 18.57
CA VAL A 471 -8.04 6.63 17.98
C VAL A 471 -6.71 7.15 18.51
N ALA A 472 -6.49 7.09 19.83
CA ALA A 472 -5.22 7.48 20.45
C ALA A 472 -4.03 6.66 19.92
N CYS A 473 -4.16 5.33 19.86
CA CYS A 473 -3.12 4.47 19.29
C CYS A 473 -2.95 4.68 17.78
N GLY A 474 -4.03 5.02 17.06
CA GLY A 474 -4.01 5.37 15.65
C GLY A 474 -3.14 6.59 15.34
N TYR A 475 -3.22 7.66 16.13
CA TYR A 475 -2.36 8.83 15.97
C TYR A 475 -0.87 8.52 16.16
N LEU A 476 -0.54 7.68 17.15
CA LEU A 476 0.85 7.23 17.38
C LEU A 476 1.35 6.33 16.23
N ASN A 477 0.49 5.44 15.75
CA ASN A 477 0.76 4.60 14.57
C ASN A 477 0.98 5.44 13.29
N SER A 478 0.22 6.51 13.09
CA SER A 478 0.39 7.46 11.98
C SER A 478 1.74 8.17 12.02
N VAL A 479 2.14 8.67 13.19
CA VAL A 479 3.47 9.29 13.38
C VAL A 479 4.57 8.26 13.13
N ALA A 480 4.42 7.03 13.63
CA ALA A 480 5.35 5.93 13.38
C ALA A 480 5.51 5.63 11.88
N GLN A 481 4.43 5.58 11.10
CA GLN A 481 4.51 5.41 9.64
C GLN A 481 5.16 6.60 8.95
N GLN A 482 4.83 7.83 9.34
CA GLN A 482 5.43 9.05 8.77
C GLN A 482 6.95 9.12 9.03
N MET A 483 7.40 8.71 10.22
CA MET A 483 8.83 8.59 10.52
C MET A 483 9.53 7.56 9.64
N LEU A 484 8.89 6.40 9.41
CA LEU A 484 9.43 5.37 8.52
C LEU A 484 9.51 5.86 7.08
N LEU A 485 8.43 6.45 6.55
CA LEU A 485 8.36 7.03 5.20
C LEU A 485 9.57 7.94 4.90
N LEU A 486 9.93 8.80 5.87
CA LEU A 486 10.94 9.83 5.66
C LEU A 486 12.37 9.37 5.98
N THR A 487 12.59 8.19 6.58
CA THR A 487 13.92 7.77 7.05
C THR A 487 14.46 6.47 6.44
N VAL A 488 13.60 5.59 5.94
CA VAL A 488 14.06 4.37 5.22
C VAL A 488 14.65 4.70 3.84
N PRO A 489 15.36 3.77 3.18
CA PRO A 489 15.83 3.93 1.80
C PRO A 489 14.65 4.08 0.82
N GLY A 490 14.78 5.00 -0.13
CA GLY A 490 13.74 5.40 -1.08
C GLY A 490 13.50 6.93 -1.09
N VAL A 491 12.67 7.38 -2.02
CA VAL A 491 12.24 8.77 -2.19
C VAL A 491 10.84 8.94 -1.59
N PRO A 492 10.64 9.72 -0.52
CA PRO A 492 9.33 9.87 0.09
C PRO A 492 8.38 10.71 -0.78
N ASP A 493 7.22 10.12 -1.07
CA ASP A 493 6.05 10.78 -1.67
C ASP A 493 5.02 11.08 -0.56
N VAL A 494 4.56 12.33 -0.52
CA VAL A 494 3.57 12.83 0.45
C VAL A 494 2.39 13.41 -0.32
N TYR A 495 1.30 12.66 -0.36
CA TYR A 495 0.06 13.10 -1.01
C TYR A 495 -0.49 14.37 -0.35
N GLN A 496 -1.12 15.25 -1.13
CA GLN A 496 -1.53 16.59 -0.69
C GLN A 496 -2.30 16.58 0.65
N GLY A 497 -1.89 17.42 1.60
CA GLY A 497 -2.51 17.53 2.92
C GLY A 497 -2.16 16.39 3.91
N ASN A 498 -1.42 15.36 3.49
CA ASN A 498 -1.01 14.25 4.37
C ASN A 498 0.23 14.59 5.22
N GLU A 499 0.77 15.79 5.09
CA GLU A 499 1.67 16.40 6.07
C GLU A 499 0.99 16.52 7.45
N ASP A 500 -0.33 16.71 7.47
CA ASP A 500 -1.18 16.71 8.66
C ASP A 500 -2.07 15.44 8.71
N TRP A 501 -2.93 15.33 9.71
CA TRP A 501 -3.88 14.22 9.86
C TRP A 501 -4.88 14.15 8.71
N CYS A 502 -4.88 13.03 7.98
CA CYS A 502 -5.72 12.81 6.80
C CYS A 502 -6.55 11.53 6.99
N PHE A 503 -7.87 11.69 7.24
CA PHE A 503 -8.81 10.58 7.38
C PHE A 503 -9.75 10.49 6.17
N GLN A 504 -9.17 10.22 5.00
CA GLN A 504 -9.89 10.04 3.73
C GLN A 504 -10.06 8.54 3.36
N LEU A 505 -11.15 8.24 2.68
CA LEU A 505 -11.47 6.95 2.06
C LEU A 505 -11.19 6.99 0.54
N VAL A 506 -11.55 5.92 -0.17
CA VAL A 506 -11.41 5.82 -1.63
C VAL A 506 -12.05 7.01 -2.36
N ASP A 507 -11.48 7.34 -3.51
CA ASP A 507 -12.04 8.24 -4.53
C ASP A 507 -13.60 8.18 -4.59
N PRO A 508 -14.31 9.31 -4.59
CA PRO A 508 -13.80 10.69 -4.66
C PRO A 508 -13.41 11.32 -3.31
N ASP A 509 -13.53 10.62 -2.18
CA ASP A 509 -13.28 11.19 -0.84
C ASP A 509 -11.80 11.60 -0.63
N ASN A 510 -10.86 10.91 -1.29
CA ASN A 510 -9.45 11.29 -1.34
C ASN A 510 -9.10 12.35 -2.42
N ARG A 511 -10.09 12.88 -3.16
CA ARG A 511 -9.90 13.91 -4.21
C ARG A 511 -10.28 15.32 -3.73
N HIS A 512 -10.71 15.47 -2.47
CA HIS A 512 -10.97 16.79 -1.90
C HIS A 512 -9.69 17.67 -1.93
N PRO A 513 -9.81 18.97 -2.27
CA PRO A 513 -8.68 19.90 -2.24
C PRO A 513 -8.02 19.95 -0.87
N ALA A 514 -6.69 19.98 -0.82
CA ALA A 514 -5.96 20.16 0.43
C ALA A 514 -6.17 21.58 1.00
N ASP A 515 -6.36 21.66 2.32
CA ASP A 515 -6.49 22.94 3.03
C ASP A 515 -5.11 23.57 3.25
N PHE A 516 -4.66 24.30 2.23
CA PHE A 516 -3.38 25.02 2.29
C PHE A 516 -3.37 26.17 3.30
N ASP A 517 -4.52 26.69 3.75
CA ASP A 517 -4.56 27.71 4.81
C ASP A 517 -4.33 27.09 6.19
N ARG A 518 -4.87 25.90 6.44
CA ARG A 518 -4.50 25.08 7.60
C ARG A 518 -3.01 24.74 7.58
N LEU A 519 -2.45 24.29 6.46
CA LEU A 519 -1.00 24.02 6.36
C LEU A 519 -0.15 25.28 6.63
N ARG A 520 -0.56 26.45 6.12
CA ARG A 520 0.08 27.75 6.45
C ARG A 520 -0.05 28.12 7.93
N ALA A 521 -1.18 27.80 8.58
CA ALA A 521 -1.38 28.04 10.00
C ALA A 521 -0.48 27.15 10.86
N LEU A 522 -0.39 25.85 10.55
CA LEU A 522 0.51 24.90 11.21
C LEU A 522 1.99 25.32 11.04
N GLN A 523 2.37 25.79 9.84
CA GLN A 523 3.71 26.33 9.58
C GLN A 523 4.05 27.51 10.51
N ARG A 524 3.12 28.45 10.71
CA ARG A 524 3.29 29.58 11.65
C ARG A 524 3.34 29.10 13.10
N GLN A 525 2.45 28.20 13.51
CA GLN A 525 2.37 27.64 14.86
C GLN A 525 3.66 26.91 15.28
N CYS A 526 4.37 26.33 14.31
CA CYS A 526 5.63 25.63 14.52
C CYS A 526 6.88 26.45 14.20
N ALA A 527 6.79 27.70 13.73
CA ALA A 527 7.91 28.47 13.19
C ALA A 527 9.13 28.48 14.12
N ASP A 528 8.92 28.89 15.38
CA ASP A 528 9.97 29.00 16.41
C ASP A 528 10.12 27.73 17.28
N ARG A 529 9.42 26.64 16.94
CA ARG A 529 9.50 25.38 17.69
C ARG A 529 10.64 24.52 17.14
N SER A 530 11.55 24.14 18.04
CA SER A 530 12.61 23.15 17.82
C SER A 530 12.29 21.77 18.43
N ALA A 531 11.11 21.61 19.04
CA ALA A 531 10.75 20.40 19.78
C ALA A 531 9.23 20.15 19.76
N ILE A 532 8.85 18.88 19.90
CA ILE A 532 7.48 18.47 20.20
C ILE A 532 7.09 18.95 21.59
N ASP A 533 5.88 19.49 21.70
CA ASP A 533 5.27 19.83 22.97
C ASP A 533 4.74 18.56 23.66
N PRO A 534 5.12 18.26 24.92
CA PRO A 534 4.51 17.16 25.66
C PRO A 534 2.98 17.28 25.79
N ALA A 535 2.44 18.50 25.75
CA ALA A 535 0.99 18.73 25.78
C ALA A 535 0.28 18.15 24.53
N TRP A 536 0.94 18.08 23.37
CA TRP A 536 0.38 17.48 22.15
C TRP A 536 0.09 15.98 22.32
N LEU A 537 0.80 15.31 23.24
CA LEU A 537 0.70 13.88 23.50
C LEU A 537 -0.12 13.56 24.76
N ALA A 538 -0.87 14.52 25.31
CA ALA A 538 -1.64 14.34 26.55
C ALA A 538 -2.88 13.44 26.36
N SER A 539 -3.59 13.58 25.24
CA SER A 539 -4.83 12.85 24.93
C SER A 539 -5.03 12.67 23.42
N SER A 540 -6.03 11.88 23.00
CA SER A 540 -6.44 11.77 21.58
C SER A 540 -6.91 13.09 20.98
N GLU A 541 -7.59 13.91 21.77
CA GLU A 541 -8.05 15.24 21.37
C GLU A 541 -6.88 16.20 21.22
N ALA A 542 -5.95 16.21 22.18
CA ALA A 542 -4.74 17.03 22.10
C ALA A 542 -3.90 16.66 20.87
N MET A 543 -3.75 15.36 20.57
CA MET A 543 -3.07 14.92 19.34
C MET A 543 -3.79 15.43 18.08
N ALA A 544 -5.12 15.30 18.01
CA ALA A 544 -5.93 15.73 16.87
C ALA A 544 -5.86 17.24 16.59
N GLN A 545 -5.74 18.05 17.64
CA GLN A 545 -5.63 19.51 17.58
C GLN A 545 -4.17 20.01 17.46
N SER A 546 -3.18 19.13 17.71
CA SER A 546 -1.76 19.47 17.64
C SER A 546 -1.19 19.45 16.22
N PRO A 547 -0.15 20.23 15.95
CA PRO A 547 0.63 20.17 14.71
C PRO A 547 1.64 19.00 14.70
N LEU A 548 1.46 17.95 15.51
CA LEU A 548 2.46 16.90 15.76
C LEU A 548 2.96 16.23 14.47
N LYS A 549 2.05 15.73 13.61
CA LYS A 549 2.43 15.04 12.37
C LYS A 549 3.11 16.00 11.38
N TRP A 550 2.63 17.25 11.30
CA TRP A 550 3.21 18.30 10.48
C TRP A 550 4.62 18.66 10.94
N PHE A 551 4.83 18.82 12.25
CA PHE A 551 6.13 19.11 12.86
C PHE A 551 7.16 18.00 12.56
N VAL A 552 6.78 16.73 12.78
CA VAL A 552 7.62 15.56 12.47
C VAL A 552 7.97 15.52 10.98
N THR A 553 6.98 15.77 10.10
CA THR A 553 7.19 15.83 8.65
C THR A 553 8.18 16.92 8.27
N ARG A 554 8.02 18.14 8.81
CA ARG A 554 8.93 19.27 8.54
C ARG A 554 10.36 18.93 8.94
N GLN A 555 10.57 18.48 10.18
CA GLN A 555 11.91 18.25 10.72
C GLN A 555 12.64 17.14 9.95
N LEU A 556 11.95 16.05 9.62
CA LEU A 556 12.52 14.96 8.83
C LEU A 556 12.80 15.37 7.38
N MET A 557 11.92 16.15 6.73
CA MET A 557 12.19 16.69 5.39
C MET A 557 13.37 17.67 5.39
N GLN A 558 13.48 18.54 6.40
CA GLN A 558 14.64 19.42 6.58
C GLN A 558 15.93 18.61 6.76
N LEU A 559 15.91 17.55 7.57
CA LEU A 559 17.06 16.67 7.77
C LEU A 559 17.51 16.00 6.46
N ARG A 560 16.56 15.56 5.61
CA ARG A 560 16.86 15.03 4.27
C ARG A 560 17.44 16.07 3.31
N GLN A 561 17.05 17.34 3.44
CA GLN A 561 17.60 18.45 2.64
C GLN A 561 19.00 18.85 3.10
N THR A 562 19.28 18.81 4.41
CA THR A 562 20.62 19.09 4.97
C THR A 562 21.62 18.00 4.63
N TYR A 563 21.20 16.72 4.68
CA TYR A 563 22.08 15.57 4.48
C TYR A 563 21.59 14.65 3.33
N PRO A 564 21.55 15.11 2.06
CA PRO A 564 20.95 14.35 0.97
C PRO A 564 21.60 12.97 0.75
N ASP A 565 22.94 12.89 0.76
CA ASP A 565 23.67 11.64 0.52
C ASP A 565 23.44 10.59 1.62
N LEU A 566 23.18 11.02 2.86
CA LEU A 566 22.84 10.15 3.98
C LEU A 566 21.54 9.37 3.74
N PHE A 567 20.59 9.94 3.01
CA PHE A 567 19.31 9.31 2.70
C PHE A 567 19.26 8.66 1.32
N LEU A 568 19.96 9.22 0.33
CA LEU A 568 20.05 8.68 -1.03
C LEU A 568 21.03 7.50 -1.15
N GLN A 569 22.22 7.63 -0.57
CA GLN A 569 23.34 6.68 -0.72
C GLN A 569 23.68 5.94 0.59
N GLY A 570 23.34 6.53 1.75
CA GLY A 570 23.71 5.98 3.05
C GLY A 570 23.19 4.56 3.31
N ALA A 571 24.05 3.76 3.94
CA ALA A 571 23.79 2.36 4.30
C ALA A 571 22.53 2.21 5.20
N TYR A 572 22.09 0.97 5.42
CA TYR A 572 20.97 0.65 6.32
C TYR A 572 21.36 -0.51 7.23
N GLU A 573 21.60 -0.23 8.51
CA GLU A 573 22.04 -1.21 9.51
C GLU A 573 20.98 -1.43 10.61
N PRO A 574 20.30 -2.59 10.67
CA PRO A 574 19.34 -2.88 11.73
C PRO A 574 19.97 -2.88 13.13
N VAL A 575 19.29 -2.26 14.11
CA VAL A 575 19.74 -2.18 15.50
C VAL A 575 18.94 -3.15 16.37
N LYS A 576 19.65 -4.03 17.07
CA LYS A 576 19.02 -5.07 17.89
C LYS A 576 18.43 -4.48 19.17
N VAL A 577 17.14 -4.73 19.39
CA VAL A 577 16.45 -4.40 20.65
C VAL A 577 16.49 -5.61 21.59
N ALA A 578 16.66 -5.37 22.88
CA ALA A 578 16.62 -6.36 23.96
C ALA A 578 15.68 -5.91 25.09
N GLY A 579 15.25 -6.83 25.94
CA GLY A 579 14.33 -6.56 27.07
C GLY A 579 12.87 -6.92 26.78
N ALA A 580 12.01 -6.71 27.77
CA ALA A 580 10.65 -7.26 27.81
C ALA A 580 9.70 -6.75 26.70
N LYS A 581 9.94 -5.54 26.17
CA LYS A 581 9.13 -4.94 25.10
C LYS A 581 9.86 -4.88 23.76
N ALA A 582 10.91 -5.69 23.54
CA ALA A 582 11.67 -5.68 22.30
C ALA A 582 10.85 -5.92 21.02
N GLY A 583 9.74 -6.68 21.09
CA GLY A 583 8.82 -6.87 19.96
C GLY A 583 7.94 -5.65 19.61
N GLN A 584 7.95 -4.62 20.44
CA GLN A 584 7.16 -3.38 20.30
C GLN A 584 8.03 -2.20 19.81
N VAL A 585 9.32 -2.42 19.53
CA VAL A 585 10.27 -1.40 19.06
C VAL A 585 11.10 -1.95 17.92
N MET A 586 11.21 -1.17 16.84
CA MET A 586 12.15 -1.40 15.75
C MET A 586 13.18 -0.28 15.73
N ALA A 587 14.45 -0.59 15.44
CA ALA A 587 15.50 0.40 15.32
C ALA A 587 16.47 0.08 14.17
N PHE A 588 17.03 1.09 13.52
CA PHE A 588 18.03 0.94 12.45
C PHE A 588 18.88 2.20 12.33
N ILE A 589 20.10 2.11 11.81
CA ILE A 589 20.98 3.23 11.53
C ILE A 589 21.07 3.43 10.00
N ARG A 590 20.84 4.65 9.50
CA ARG A 590 21.36 5.09 8.19
C ARG A 590 22.75 5.65 8.38
N HIS A 591 23.72 5.45 7.49
CA HIS A 591 25.01 6.17 7.61
C HIS A 591 25.75 6.39 6.28
N HIS A 592 26.43 7.53 6.14
CA HIS A 592 27.22 7.93 4.98
C HIS A 592 28.34 8.89 5.40
N GLU A 593 29.58 8.64 4.96
CA GLU A 593 30.75 9.55 5.08
C GLU A 593 30.86 10.38 6.37
N GLY A 594 30.71 9.71 7.52
CA GLY A 594 30.80 10.34 8.84
C GLY A 594 29.45 10.55 9.51
N ALA A 595 28.38 10.81 8.75
CA ALA A 595 27.02 11.04 9.25
C ALA A 595 26.22 9.75 9.49
N ALA A 596 25.37 9.69 10.53
CA ALA A 596 24.55 8.50 10.84
C ALA A 596 23.21 8.69 11.61
N VAL A 597 22.07 8.34 10.99
CA VAL A 597 20.71 8.37 11.56
C VAL A 597 20.32 7.04 12.22
N LEU A 598 20.47 6.89 13.54
CA LEU A 598 19.62 5.94 14.28
C LEU A 598 18.17 6.39 14.21
N VAL A 599 17.32 5.53 13.70
CA VAL A 599 15.87 5.56 13.76
C VAL A 599 15.41 4.52 14.79
N VAL A 600 14.34 4.82 15.51
CA VAL A 600 13.65 3.98 16.49
C VAL A 600 12.17 4.30 16.32
N VAL A 601 11.36 3.27 16.16
CA VAL A 601 9.92 3.39 15.92
C VAL A 601 9.20 2.35 16.76
N SER A 602 8.23 2.80 17.55
CA SER A 602 7.35 1.95 18.34
C SER A 602 6.18 1.41 17.52
N ARG A 603 5.69 0.23 17.91
CA ARG A 603 4.44 -0.37 17.44
C ARG A 603 3.73 -1.05 18.61
N PHE A 604 2.47 -1.44 18.40
CA PHE A 604 1.62 -2.09 19.40
C PHE A 604 1.40 -1.24 20.65
N HIS A 605 0.89 -0.03 20.41
CA HIS A 605 0.64 0.96 21.43
C HIS A 605 -0.48 0.53 22.39
N PHE A 606 -1.47 -0.23 21.93
CA PHE A 606 -2.57 -0.70 22.78
C PHE A 606 -2.08 -1.75 23.77
N GLU A 607 -1.30 -2.74 23.30
CA GLU A 607 -0.70 -3.77 24.17
C GLU A 607 0.25 -3.16 25.22
N ARG A 608 0.88 -2.03 24.91
CA ARG A 608 1.81 -1.33 25.81
C ARG A 608 1.13 -0.42 26.83
N LEU A 609 0.11 0.34 26.39
CA LEU A 609 -0.51 1.41 27.19
C LEU A 609 -1.81 0.98 27.86
N GLY A 610 -2.43 -0.13 27.42
CA GLY A 610 -3.71 -0.61 27.94
C GLY A 610 -4.91 0.25 27.48
N PRO A 611 -6.10 0.05 28.07
CA PRO A 611 -7.18 1.01 27.94
C PRO A 611 -6.77 2.33 28.61
N LEU A 612 -6.78 3.40 27.84
CA LEU A 612 -6.43 4.74 28.31
C LEU A 612 -7.63 5.34 29.07
N ASP A 613 -7.59 5.24 30.40
CA ASP A 613 -8.60 5.84 31.29
C ASP A 613 -8.55 7.38 31.24
N ASP A 614 -9.70 8.01 31.45
CA ASP A 614 -9.97 9.39 31.04
C ASP A 614 -9.12 10.46 31.72
N ALA A 615 -8.65 10.18 32.94
CA ALA A 615 -7.90 11.10 33.79
C ALA A 615 -6.40 10.81 33.84
N ALA A 616 -5.93 9.71 33.21
CA ALA A 616 -4.53 9.36 33.19
C ALA A 616 -3.85 9.97 31.94
N PRO A 617 -2.85 10.88 32.08
CA PRO A 617 -2.06 11.28 30.94
C PRO A 617 -1.36 10.04 30.36
N LEU A 618 -1.33 9.94 29.02
CA LEU A 618 -0.68 8.88 28.26
C LEU A 618 0.69 8.49 28.87
N THR A 619 0.72 7.40 29.64
CA THR A 619 1.86 7.02 30.49
C THR A 619 3.00 6.50 29.64
N MET A 620 3.81 7.43 29.12
CA MET A 620 4.83 7.16 28.11
C MET A 620 6.25 7.51 28.59
N GLY A 621 6.51 7.50 29.90
CA GLY A 621 7.86 7.51 30.47
C GLY A 621 8.52 6.11 30.43
N SER A 622 9.79 6.02 30.85
CA SER A 622 10.58 4.77 30.96
C SER A 622 9.85 3.61 31.59
N ALA A 623 8.98 3.86 32.58
CA ALA A 623 8.16 2.83 33.22
C ALA A 623 7.35 1.97 32.21
N ALA A 624 6.91 2.55 31.08
CA ALA A 624 6.20 1.83 30.03
C ALA A 624 7.10 0.94 29.13
N TRP A 625 8.41 1.17 29.16
CA TRP A 625 9.41 0.40 28.41
C TRP A 625 10.17 -0.62 29.28
N GLY A 626 10.19 -0.44 30.60
CA GLY A 626 10.84 -1.35 31.55
C GLY A 626 12.34 -1.49 31.27
N ASN A 627 12.82 -2.73 31.13
CA ASN A 627 14.23 -3.03 30.83
C ASN A 627 14.58 -3.04 29.32
N THR A 628 13.78 -2.38 28.48
CA THR A 628 13.97 -2.41 27.02
C THR A 628 15.10 -1.47 26.60
N THR A 629 16.08 -2.02 25.88
CA THR A 629 17.36 -1.38 25.53
C THR A 629 17.74 -1.62 24.07
N LEU A 630 18.48 -0.69 23.49
CA LEU A 630 19.07 -0.79 22.16
C LEU A 630 20.53 -1.23 22.26
N LYS A 631 20.94 -2.21 21.45
CA LYS A 631 22.34 -2.64 21.32
C LYS A 631 22.96 -2.02 20.07
N LEU A 632 23.79 -0.99 20.26
CA LEU A 632 24.42 -0.28 19.15
C LEU A 632 25.52 -1.13 18.48
N PRO A 633 25.63 -1.12 17.13
CA PRO A 633 26.75 -1.74 16.44
C PRO A 633 28.09 -1.13 16.84
N LYS A 634 29.17 -1.92 16.79
CA LYS A 634 30.51 -1.52 17.31
C LYS A 634 31.00 -0.17 16.78
N ALA A 635 30.72 0.17 15.52
CA ALA A 635 31.13 1.43 14.89
C ALA A 635 30.48 2.69 15.50
N PHE A 636 29.39 2.52 16.27
CA PHE A 636 28.59 3.58 16.88
C PHE A 636 28.58 3.54 18.41
N GLN A 637 29.35 2.63 19.03
CA GLN A 637 29.54 2.58 20.48
C GLN A 637 30.43 3.75 20.93
N GLY A 638 30.16 4.30 22.11
CA GLY A 638 30.88 5.46 22.67
C GLY A 638 30.66 6.80 21.95
N ARG A 639 29.82 6.87 20.91
CA ARG A 639 29.42 8.15 20.28
C ARG A 639 28.44 8.93 21.16
N THR A 640 28.50 10.25 21.06
CA THR A 640 27.49 11.16 21.59
C THR A 640 26.37 11.32 20.56
N TRP A 641 25.15 11.47 21.07
CA TRP A 641 23.93 11.46 20.31
C TRP A 641 22.98 12.56 20.89
N GLN A 642 22.77 13.66 20.15
CA GLN A 642 21.89 14.83 20.43
C GLN A 642 20.40 14.44 20.28
N ARG A 643 19.46 15.39 20.10
CA ARG A 643 18.01 15.17 20.00
C ARG A 643 17.27 16.08 18.99
N LEU A 644 16.72 15.54 17.88
CA LEU A 644 16.02 16.31 16.84
C LEU A 644 14.58 16.77 17.17
N LEU A 645 13.68 15.87 17.59
CA LEU A 645 12.25 16.20 17.80
C LEU A 645 11.91 16.60 19.26
N GLY A 646 12.91 16.78 20.12
CA GLY A 646 12.78 16.73 21.57
C GLY A 646 13.23 18.01 22.26
N ALA A 647 12.56 18.34 23.37
CA ALA A 647 12.87 19.55 24.11
C ALA A 647 14.16 19.36 24.90
N GLY A 648 15.26 19.96 24.43
CA GLY A 648 16.50 20.24 25.16
C GLY A 648 17.74 19.44 24.76
N GLY A 649 18.91 20.10 24.82
CA GLY A 649 20.20 19.65 24.29
C GLY A 649 20.92 18.62 25.17
N ASP A 650 20.27 17.49 25.40
CA ASP A 650 20.78 16.42 26.27
C ASP A 650 21.67 15.43 25.50
N GLU A 651 22.98 15.43 25.80
CA GLU A 651 23.92 14.44 25.26
C GLU A 651 23.60 13.03 25.78
N THR A 652 23.12 12.14 24.90
CA THR A 652 22.95 10.73 25.27
C THR A 652 24.25 9.97 25.01
N LYS A 653 25.18 9.95 25.98
CA LYS A 653 26.42 9.16 25.87
C LYS A 653 26.10 7.67 25.89
N GLY A 654 26.56 6.93 24.89
CA GLY A 654 26.58 5.47 24.94
C GLY A 654 27.57 5.01 26.01
N THR A 655 27.08 4.65 27.19
CA THR A 655 27.94 4.24 28.31
C THR A 655 28.71 2.96 27.97
N GLY A 656 29.99 2.96 28.30
CA GLY A 656 30.91 1.85 28.08
C GLY A 656 31.83 1.70 29.28
N GLU A 657 31.29 1.22 30.40
CA GLU A 657 32.08 0.78 31.54
C GLU A 657 32.08 -0.74 31.61
N GLY A 658 33.26 -1.34 31.41
CA GLY A 658 33.45 -2.79 31.34
C GLY A 658 33.52 -3.33 29.90
N MET A 659 34.26 -4.43 29.72
CA MET A 659 34.41 -5.10 28.42
C MET A 659 33.12 -5.83 28.01
N GLY A 660 32.17 -5.11 27.42
CA GLY A 660 30.97 -5.72 26.82
C GLY A 660 29.85 -4.73 26.51
N GLU A 661 29.54 -4.58 25.21
CA GLU A 661 28.32 -3.97 24.63
C GLU A 661 27.77 -2.68 25.28
N SER A 662 28.05 -1.50 24.69
CA SER A 662 27.30 -0.28 25.02
C SER A 662 25.81 -0.43 24.71
N THR A 663 24.97 -0.08 25.68
CA THR A 663 23.50 -0.12 25.57
C THR A 663 22.89 1.27 25.75
N VAL A 664 21.76 1.51 25.08
CA VAL A 664 20.96 2.74 25.26
C VAL A 664 19.58 2.37 25.80
N THR A 665 19.23 2.92 26.97
CA THR A 665 17.91 2.73 27.59
C THR A 665 16.86 3.59 26.91
N ILE A 666 15.68 3.03 26.67
CA ILE A 666 14.55 3.76 26.07
C ILE A 666 13.75 4.46 27.18
N ASP A 667 13.99 5.75 27.41
CA ASP A 667 13.18 6.60 28.30
C ASP A 667 12.46 7.71 27.53
N LYS A 668 11.21 7.97 27.93
CA LYS A 668 10.24 8.94 27.41
C LYS A 668 9.89 8.79 25.93
N GLN A 669 8.98 9.66 25.48
CA GLN A 669 8.21 9.50 24.25
C GLN A 669 9.12 9.44 22.99
N ILE A 670 8.82 8.51 22.07
CA ILE A 670 9.24 8.41 20.65
C ILE A 670 10.72 8.82 20.34
N ALA A 671 11.73 8.00 20.72
CA ALA A 671 13.19 8.29 20.72
C ALA A 671 14.08 7.11 20.21
N VAL A 672 15.06 7.15 19.29
CA VAL A 672 15.73 8.15 18.38
C VAL A 672 16.79 9.11 19.05
N ALA A 673 17.70 9.87 18.34
CA ALA A 673 18.60 10.94 18.93
C ALA A 673 18.99 12.21 18.01
N ASP A 674 20.26 12.66 17.73
CA ASP A 674 20.81 13.65 16.69
C ASP A 674 22.40 13.83 16.64
N CYS A 675 23.03 14.56 15.69
CA CYS A 675 24.51 14.71 15.46
C CYS A 675 25.32 15.65 16.41
N PHE A 676 26.54 16.04 16.03
CA PHE A 676 27.53 16.81 16.81
C PHE A 676 27.54 18.34 16.58
N ASP A 677 27.25 19.12 17.64
CA ASP A 677 27.74 20.49 17.86
C ASP A 677 28.28 20.58 19.31
N PRO A 678 29.54 20.98 19.54
CA PRO A 678 30.20 20.82 20.85
C PRO A 678 29.87 21.87 21.93
N THR A 679 28.79 22.66 21.81
CA THR A 679 28.70 23.94 22.58
C THR A 679 27.62 24.11 23.66
N ARG A 680 26.57 23.26 23.82
CA ARG A 680 25.46 23.54 24.78
C ARG A 680 24.87 22.31 25.49
N GLY A 681 24.54 22.47 26.78
CA GLY A 681 23.97 21.42 27.66
C GLY A 681 22.43 21.42 27.80
N PRO A 682 21.86 20.95 28.93
CA PRO A 682 21.19 19.63 28.94
C PRO A 682 19.64 19.64 29.04
N TRP A 683 19.08 18.42 28.93
CA TRP A 683 17.75 17.90 29.34
C TRP A 683 16.60 17.71 28.33
N ALA A 684 16.22 16.44 28.09
CA ALA A 684 14.90 15.87 27.65
C ALA A 684 14.60 15.52 26.15
N VAL A 685 13.58 14.67 25.89
CA VAL A 685 13.53 13.61 24.84
C VAL A 685 12.44 13.77 23.76
N LEU A 686 12.74 13.45 22.50
CA LEU A 686 11.85 12.99 21.39
C LEU A 686 12.64 13.05 20.08
N THR A 687 12.80 11.97 19.36
CA THR A 687 14.09 11.71 18.70
C THR A 687 14.36 12.19 17.23
N VAL A 688 15.58 12.07 16.65
CA VAL A 688 16.01 11.44 15.32
C VAL A 688 17.52 11.65 15.05
N LEU A 689 18.33 10.58 14.91
CA LEU A 689 19.81 10.73 14.85
C LEU A 689 20.37 11.34 13.54
N THR A 690 21.55 11.96 13.58
CA THR A 690 22.54 12.04 12.48
C THR A 690 23.94 11.94 13.13
N VAL A 691 25.04 12.08 12.38
CA VAL A 691 26.40 12.32 12.94
C VAL A 691 27.05 13.45 12.16
#